data_AF-A0A8T3DEN7-F1
#
_entry.id   AF-A0A8T3DEN7-F1
#
_cell.length_a   1.000
_cell.length_b   1.000
_cell.length_c   1.000
_cell.angle_alpha   90.00
_cell.angle_beta   90.00
_cell.angle_gamma   90.00
#
_symmetry.space_group_name_H-M   'P 1'
#
loop_
_entity.id
_entity.type
_entity.pdbx_description
1 polymer ?
#
loop_
_entity_poly.entity_id
_entity_poly.type
_entity_poly.pdbx_seq_one_letter_code
_entity_poly.pdbx_strand_id
1 'polypeptide(L)'
;EQRIPPGSLVTQADSSIGDPDKHRPYQDWRGTGREMGASTPTQSHRRPSKSTSSASSSTHTSSLSQPGLRCPWARNLNRPPIVLLPKAVYDVIASVDGSGLPRSTSFLPHASVEWASSFRPLLSKMMTCTEQSLYYRQWTVPRPFHMDSSNRAEGRSNNFHPRRLLLSGPPQVGKTGAYLQFLGILSRMLIRLMEVDVYDEKEINSAIQTESVQYHRPNTAWPNIDTLKNMPFTYSINDPKYEDISPVYSPDLPPTGAASSKQQEDVYLRRRTTRIKLSKYAAYNTYHHCEQCHQYMGFSPRYQQLYESTLHAFTFSHLLLGQEIQLYFIIPKSKEHHFSFSQPGGQLESMRLPLTSDWNPNCIKSPIFTPTSGRHEHGLFNLYHAMDGATHLHILVIKEYEMAVYKKYWPNHIMLVLPTIFNGAGIGAAHFLIKELSYHNLELERSRQGSRPQDVWPFIILTDDSCVMWNSVNVDSKSGGATAERNVSLKQVLQHMESTPDITQYGLCGLRKWSSQCSQPREPFSRAHLHDFLLLNVDLTRDIQYNQNRFTCDDVDFNLRAHSAGLLICRFNNFSVMKKQIAIGGYRSFIIKTKVTEMPTAAQPSQYICAPDSKHTFLAAPAQLLLERYLQQSSQRLFPLSARNASHPVLSVDCYLNLGPEMTVCFVSSRPHSINLSTAGLIFSGLLLYFCDTFVTPGFLKKFRFLKEEPPCV
;
A
#
# COMPACT_ATOMS: atom_id res chain seq x y z
N GLU A 1 29.84 -51.53 -7.05
CA GLU A 1 31.11 -51.05 -6.45
C GLU A 1 31.47 -49.64 -6.95
N GLN A 2 32.55 -49.06 -6.42
CA GLN A 2 33.54 -48.12 -7.02
C GLN A 2 33.15 -47.31 -8.28
N ARG A 3 33.09 -45.97 -8.17
CA ARG A 3 34.17 -44.97 -8.46
C ARG A 3 34.46 -44.69 -9.95
N ILE A 4 34.19 -43.44 -10.35
CA ILE A 4 34.80 -42.68 -11.47
C ILE A 4 36.32 -42.51 -11.17
N PRO A 5 37.25 -42.54 -12.15
CA PRO A 5 37.88 -41.30 -12.68
C PRO A 5 38.36 -41.43 -14.18
N PRO A 6 39.33 -40.66 -14.74
CA PRO A 6 39.04 -39.72 -15.86
C PRO A 6 40.02 -39.82 -17.06
N GLY A 7 39.99 -38.89 -18.04
CA GLY A 7 40.95 -38.89 -19.16
C GLY A 7 41.07 -37.60 -19.98
N SER A 8 42.26 -36.99 -19.94
CA SER A 8 42.66 -35.68 -20.50
C SER A 8 44.05 -35.78 -21.17
N LEU A 9 44.48 -34.99 -22.17
CA LEU A 9 43.96 -33.82 -22.90
C LEU A 9 44.88 -33.56 -24.14
N VAL A 10 44.48 -32.68 -25.08
CA VAL A 10 45.37 -31.84 -25.94
C VAL A 10 46.24 -32.49 -27.04
N THR A 11 46.19 -31.93 -28.26
CA THR A 11 47.38 -31.35 -28.97
C THR A 11 46.96 -30.42 -30.13
N GLN A 12 47.71 -29.31 -30.31
CA GLN A 12 47.60 -28.33 -31.42
C GLN A 12 48.88 -28.36 -32.27
N ALA A 13 48.78 -27.95 -33.54
CA ALA A 13 49.80 -27.24 -34.35
C ALA A 13 49.09 -26.75 -35.65
N ASP A 14 49.03 -25.45 -35.95
CA ASP A 14 49.90 -24.68 -36.89
C ASP A 14 49.59 -24.96 -38.39
N SER A 15 49.66 -24.04 -39.36
CA SER A 15 50.04 -22.60 -39.45
C SER A 15 49.48 -21.99 -40.78
N SER A 16 48.95 -20.76 -40.81
CA SER A 16 49.56 -19.50 -41.32
C SER A 16 49.30 -19.08 -42.80
N ILE A 17 49.05 -17.76 -42.98
CA ILE A 17 49.32 -16.90 -44.18
C ILE A 17 48.39 -17.00 -45.43
N GLY A 18 47.90 -15.83 -45.89
CA GLY A 18 47.27 -15.62 -47.21
C GLY A 18 46.38 -14.36 -47.27
N ASP A 19 46.80 -13.31 -47.99
CA ASP A 19 46.22 -11.93 -47.97
C ASP A 19 45.46 -11.58 -49.30
N PRO A 20 45.23 -10.33 -49.80
CA PRO A 20 43.87 -9.78 -49.89
C PRO A 20 43.45 -9.23 -51.30
N ASP A 21 42.56 -8.22 -51.28
CA ASP A 21 42.24 -7.15 -52.27
C ASP A 21 40.93 -7.17 -53.09
N LYS A 22 40.11 -6.11 -52.91
CA LYS A 22 39.93 -5.06 -53.95
C LYS A 22 39.21 -3.75 -53.49
N HIS A 23 40.01 -2.68 -53.52
CA HIS A 23 39.77 -1.24 -53.65
C HIS A 23 38.38 -0.64 -54.04
N ARG A 24 37.97 0.41 -53.28
CA ARG A 24 37.96 1.89 -53.61
C ARG A 24 38.06 2.32 -55.11
N PRO A 25 37.58 3.53 -55.55
CA PRO A 25 37.95 4.84 -54.95
C PRO A 25 36.97 6.04 -55.10
N TYR A 26 37.31 7.21 -54.52
CA TYR A 26 37.42 8.49 -55.27
C TYR A 26 38.18 9.59 -54.47
N GLN A 27 38.59 10.65 -55.18
CA GLN A 27 39.56 11.71 -54.80
C GLN A 27 39.08 13.11 -55.27
N ASP A 28 39.63 14.30 -54.96
CA ASP A 28 40.58 14.87 -53.96
C ASP A 28 41.39 16.03 -54.64
N TRP A 29 41.96 16.98 -53.87
CA TRP A 29 42.76 18.16 -54.33
C TRP A 29 41.96 19.31 -55.02
N ARG A 30 42.39 20.60 -55.09
CA ARG A 30 43.70 21.26 -54.89
C ARG A 30 43.56 22.81 -54.73
N GLY A 31 44.56 23.53 -54.19
CA GLY A 31 45.09 24.76 -54.87
C GLY A 31 44.87 26.21 -54.33
N THR A 32 45.71 26.63 -53.37
CA THR A 32 46.33 27.97 -53.09
C THR A 32 46.16 29.22 -54.01
N GLY A 33 46.09 30.45 -53.43
CA GLY A 33 46.40 31.73 -54.11
C GLY A 33 46.27 33.07 -53.32
N ARG A 34 47.42 33.62 -52.84
CA ARG A 34 47.82 35.01 -52.41
C ARG A 34 46.88 36.21 -52.08
N GLU A 35 47.27 36.92 -50.99
CA GLU A 35 47.42 38.40 -50.74
C GLU A 35 46.28 39.39 -51.15
N MET A 36 45.94 40.48 -50.42
CA MET A 36 46.65 41.35 -49.45
C MET A 36 45.63 42.13 -48.57
N GLY A 37 45.95 42.52 -47.32
CA GLY A 37 45.17 43.59 -46.60
C GLY A 37 44.95 43.47 -45.07
N ALA A 38 45.90 44.00 -44.28
CA ALA A 38 45.75 44.57 -42.92
C ALA A 38 44.87 43.89 -41.81
N SER A 39 45.55 43.13 -40.92
CA SER A 39 45.71 43.41 -39.47
C SER A 39 44.73 44.38 -38.76
N THR A 40 44.23 44.18 -37.52
CA THR A 40 44.50 43.25 -36.38
C THR A 40 43.52 43.59 -35.21
N PRO A 41 43.43 42.87 -34.07
CA PRO A 41 43.82 41.47 -33.77
C PRO A 41 42.77 40.64 -32.96
N THR A 42 42.74 39.31 -33.20
CA THR A 42 42.64 38.15 -32.24
C THR A 42 41.68 38.14 -31.01
N GLN A 43 41.07 37.03 -30.57
CA GLN A 43 40.89 35.67 -31.13
C GLN A 43 39.76 34.90 -30.39
N SER A 44 38.79 34.42 -31.17
CA SER A 44 38.24 33.04 -31.24
C SER A 44 37.93 32.18 -30.00
N HIS A 45 36.63 31.90 -29.84
CA HIS A 45 35.95 30.64 -29.47
C HIS A 45 36.76 29.35 -29.15
N ARG A 46 36.30 28.59 -28.13
CA ARG A 46 35.57 27.30 -28.32
C ARG A 46 35.04 26.64 -27.01
N ARG A 47 33.77 26.18 -27.10
CA ARG A 47 33.04 25.11 -26.35
C ARG A 47 33.19 24.96 -24.81
N PRO A 48 32.08 24.84 -24.06
CA PRO A 48 32.13 24.57 -22.62
C PRO A 48 32.47 23.11 -22.31
N SER A 49 33.51 22.89 -21.51
CA SER A 49 33.81 21.61 -20.88
C SER A 49 32.93 21.39 -19.64
N LYS A 50 32.61 20.12 -19.36
CA LYS A 50 31.80 19.71 -18.19
C LYS A 50 32.49 20.15 -16.90
N SER A 51 31.93 21.14 -16.22
CA SER A 51 32.31 21.53 -14.87
C SER A 51 31.14 21.28 -13.93
N THR A 52 31.33 20.36 -12.99
CA THR A 52 30.41 20.15 -11.86
C THR A 52 30.37 21.41 -11.01
N SER A 53 29.27 22.16 -11.09
CA SER A 53 29.01 23.30 -10.23
C SER A 53 28.98 22.87 -8.77
N SER A 54 29.81 23.53 -7.95
CA SER A 54 29.88 23.32 -6.52
C SER A 54 28.58 23.73 -5.85
N ALA A 55 27.75 22.75 -5.46
CA ALA A 55 26.60 22.98 -4.62
C ALA A 55 27.07 23.43 -3.23
N SER A 56 26.80 24.69 -2.88
CA SER A 56 27.10 25.28 -1.58
C SER A 56 26.21 24.68 -0.49
N SER A 57 26.72 23.70 0.25
CA SER A 57 26.07 23.17 1.46
C SER A 57 26.51 23.97 2.69
N SER A 58 25.76 25.04 3.00
CA SER A 58 25.88 25.78 4.26
C SER A 58 25.37 24.94 5.44
N THR A 59 26.21 24.04 5.95
CA THR A 59 25.94 23.34 7.21
C THR A 59 26.20 24.28 8.38
N HIS A 60 25.13 24.87 8.92
CA HIS A 60 25.14 25.45 10.25
C HIS A 60 25.41 24.35 11.30
N THR A 61 26.68 24.11 11.60
CA THR A 61 27.08 23.37 12.79
C THR A 61 27.11 24.35 13.96
N SER A 62 26.18 24.16 14.90
CA SER A 62 26.14 24.87 16.17
C SER A 62 27.46 24.68 16.92
N SER A 63 28.21 25.77 17.06
CA SER A 63 29.50 25.74 17.76
C SER A 63 29.28 25.73 19.26
N LEU A 64 29.56 24.59 19.92
CA LEU A 64 30.03 24.63 21.30
C LEU A 64 31.42 25.27 21.28
N SER A 65 31.43 26.59 21.46
CA SER A 65 32.64 27.40 21.53
C SER A 65 33.16 27.43 22.96
N GLN A 66 34.15 26.58 23.26
CA GLN A 66 35.15 26.95 24.27
C GLN A 66 36.30 27.69 23.59
N PRO A 67 36.84 28.76 24.20
CA PRO A 67 37.82 29.64 23.57
C PRO A 67 39.24 29.05 23.58
N GLY A 68 39.53 28.17 22.62
CA GLY A 68 40.89 27.72 22.30
C GLY A 68 41.53 28.59 21.20
N LEU A 69 42.70 29.17 21.48
CA LEU A 69 43.45 30.05 20.57
C LEU A 69 43.66 29.42 19.18
N ARG A 70 43.13 30.07 18.12
CA ARG A 70 43.41 29.69 16.74
C ARG A 70 44.71 30.36 16.24
N CYS A 71 45.79 29.59 16.13
CA CYS A 71 47.06 30.09 15.59
C CYS A 71 46.92 30.56 14.12
N PRO A 72 47.34 31.80 13.76
CA PRO A 72 47.19 32.34 12.41
C PRO A 72 47.91 31.58 11.29
N TRP A 73 48.97 30.81 11.60
CA TRP A 73 49.81 30.11 10.62
C TRP A 73 49.10 29.02 9.79
N ALA A 74 47.92 28.55 10.22
CA ALA A 74 47.21 27.46 9.52
C ALA A 74 46.49 27.89 8.22
N ARG A 75 46.59 29.16 7.79
CA ARG A 75 45.78 29.68 6.66
C ARG A 75 46.27 29.34 5.26
N ASN A 76 47.52 28.93 5.06
CA ASN A 76 48.03 28.52 3.76
C ASN A 76 49.14 27.47 3.92
N LEU A 77 48.92 26.26 3.36
CA LEU A 77 49.90 25.32 2.77
C LEU A 77 49.30 23.90 2.74
N ASN A 78 49.58 23.13 1.68
CA ASN A 78 49.33 21.68 1.59
C ASN A 78 50.33 20.87 2.45
N ARG A 79 50.51 21.26 3.71
CA ARG A 79 51.38 20.58 4.68
C ARG A 79 50.57 20.22 5.93
N PRO A 80 50.84 19.07 6.58
CA PRO A 80 50.21 18.75 7.85
C PRO A 80 50.55 19.83 8.90
N PRO A 81 49.65 20.08 9.89
CA PRO A 81 49.89 21.08 10.92
C PRO A 81 51.17 20.78 11.69
N ILE A 82 52.11 21.72 11.67
CA ILE A 82 53.38 21.63 12.40
C ILE A 82 53.12 22.06 13.84
N VAL A 83 53.30 21.14 14.79
CA VAL A 83 53.15 21.42 16.22
C VAL A 83 54.55 21.54 16.83
N LEU A 84 54.86 22.70 17.41
CA LEU A 84 56.07 22.89 18.22
C LEU A 84 55.84 22.24 19.58
N LEU A 85 56.60 21.19 19.87
CA LEU A 85 56.53 20.42 21.12
C LEU A 85 57.81 20.66 21.93
N PRO A 86 57.71 20.87 23.27
CA PRO A 86 58.88 20.84 24.14
C PRO A 86 59.61 19.51 24.00
N LYS A 87 60.96 19.54 24.01
CA LYS A 87 61.79 18.36 23.74
C LYS A 87 61.40 17.14 24.58
N ALA A 88 61.16 17.31 25.88
CA ALA A 88 60.71 16.23 26.77
C ALA A 88 59.39 15.57 26.33
N VAL A 89 58.46 16.33 25.74
CA VAL A 89 57.18 15.80 25.24
C VAL A 89 57.38 15.11 23.89
N TYR A 90 58.22 15.67 23.02
CA TYR A 90 58.62 15.03 21.76
C TYR A 90 59.32 13.69 22.02
N ASP A 91 60.28 13.66 22.94
CA ASP A 91 61.02 12.44 23.32
C ASP A 91 60.07 11.38 23.88
N VAL A 92 59.03 11.75 24.64
CA VAL A 92 57.97 10.81 25.08
C VAL A 92 57.13 10.29 23.91
N ILE A 93 56.69 11.16 22.98
CA ILE A 93 55.90 10.76 21.80
C ILE A 93 56.69 9.84 20.86
N ALA A 94 57.97 10.16 20.62
CA ALA A 94 58.86 9.44 19.72
C ALA A 94 59.52 8.22 20.37
N SER A 95 59.55 8.14 21.71
CA SER A 95 60.09 6.98 22.42
C SER A 95 59.36 5.70 22.06
N VAL A 96 60.13 4.62 22.01
CA VAL A 96 59.69 3.28 21.65
C VAL A 96 59.73 2.42 22.91
N ASP A 97 58.73 1.57 23.12
CA ASP A 97 58.72 0.60 24.20
C ASP A 97 59.64 -0.61 23.92
N GLY A 98 59.79 -1.50 24.90
CA GLY A 98 60.61 -2.71 24.77
C GLY A 98 60.12 -3.71 23.72
N SER A 99 58.96 -3.50 23.10
CA SER A 99 58.41 -4.31 22.00
C SER A 99 58.62 -3.68 20.61
N GLY A 100 59.28 -2.51 20.53
CA GLY A 100 59.53 -1.83 19.27
C GLY A 100 58.33 -1.00 18.76
N LEU A 101 57.38 -0.65 19.63
CA LEU A 101 56.22 0.19 19.31
C LEU A 101 56.34 1.60 19.92
N PRO A 102 55.88 2.67 19.23
CA PRO A 102 55.86 4.00 19.81
C PRO A 102 55.04 4.02 21.10
N ARG A 103 55.55 4.64 22.18
CA ARG A 103 54.79 4.85 23.42
C ARG A 103 53.52 5.67 23.19
N SER A 104 53.41 6.38 22.08
CA SER A 104 52.16 7.02 21.64
C SER A 104 50.98 6.05 21.45
N THR A 105 51.21 4.75 21.30
CA THR A 105 50.16 3.71 21.34
C THR A 105 49.51 3.56 22.72
N SER A 106 50.18 4.05 23.77
CA SER A 106 49.65 4.15 25.13
C SER A 106 48.81 5.41 25.38
N PHE A 107 48.69 6.32 24.41
CA PHE A 107 47.85 7.51 24.57
C PHE A 107 46.38 7.15 24.80
N LEU A 108 45.67 8.11 25.39
CA LEU A 108 44.23 8.03 25.55
C LEU A 108 43.59 7.86 24.17
N PRO A 109 42.50 7.07 24.07
CA PRO A 109 41.82 6.89 22.81
C PRO A 109 41.07 8.19 22.45
N HIS A 110 40.41 8.23 21.29
CA HIS A 110 39.66 9.41 20.85
C HIS A 110 38.74 9.94 21.96
N ALA A 111 38.63 11.27 22.12
CA ALA A 111 38.01 11.89 23.30
C ALA A 111 36.59 11.40 23.65
N SER A 112 35.85 10.84 22.70
CA SER A 112 34.51 10.25 22.90
C SER A 112 34.49 8.83 23.48
N VAL A 113 35.64 8.21 23.69
CA VAL A 113 35.79 6.85 24.25
C VAL A 113 36.86 6.86 25.36
N GLU A 114 36.89 5.79 26.14
CA GLU A 114 37.91 5.50 27.16
C GLU A 114 38.39 4.05 27.00
N TRP A 115 39.56 3.72 27.56
CA TRP A 115 40.02 2.34 27.62
C TRP A 115 39.20 1.56 28.67
N ALA A 116 38.70 0.39 28.30
CA ALA A 116 37.87 -0.47 29.16
C ALA A 116 38.62 -0.97 30.40
N SER A 117 39.94 -1.07 30.32
CA SER A 117 40.82 -1.46 31.41
C SER A 117 42.25 -0.97 31.17
N SER A 118 42.97 -0.68 32.25
CA SER A 118 44.43 -0.50 32.24
C SER A 118 45.18 -1.80 31.91
N PHE A 119 44.59 -2.96 32.22
CA PHE A 119 45.15 -4.29 31.97
C PHE A 119 44.93 -4.83 30.54
N ARG A 120 44.53 -3.96 29.59
CA ARG A 120 44.40 -4.36 28.18
C ARG A 120 45.75 -4.86 27.64
N PRO A 121 45.78 -5.92 26.81
CA PRO A 121 47.02 -6.33 26.13
C PRO A 121 47.62 -5.18 25.32
N LEU A 122 48.94 -5.11 25.18
CA LEU A 122 49.56 -4.19 24.24
C LEU A 122 49.26 -4.65 22.81
N LEU A 123 49.02 -3.69 21.90
CA LEU A 123 48.87 -3.97 20.48
C LEU A 123 50.17 -4.61 19.96
N SER A 124 50.08 -5.65 19.13
CA SER A 124 51.28 -6.22 18.49
C SER A 124 51.49 -5.62 17.10
N LYS A 125 52.74 -5.37 16.74
CA LYS A 125 53.16 -4.87 15.41
C LYS A 125 52.84 -5.86 14.27
N MET A 126 52.59 -7.13 14.60
CA MET A 126 52.18 -8.19 13.66
C MET A 126 50.65 -8.38 13.55
N MET A 127 49.83 -7.66 14.32
CA MET A 127 48.37 -7.78 14.20
C MET A 127 47.87 -7.31 12.84
N THR A 128 47.06 -8.14 12.19
CA THR A 128 46.28 -7.80 11.00
C THR A 128 45.33 -6.64 11.28
N CYS A 129 44.87 -5.97 10.22
CA CYS A 129 43.83 -4.93 10.33
C CYS A 129 42.56 -5.45 11.04
N THR A 130 42.21 -6.72 10.86
CA THR A 130 41.05 -7.36 11.50
C THR A 130 41.25 -7.49 13.01
N GLU A 131 42.41 -7.97 13.46
CA GLU A 131 42.73 -8.12 14.89
C GLU A 131 42.81 -6.75 15.59
N GLN A 132 43.42 -5.75 14.95
CA GLN A 132 43.39 -4.37 15.45
C GLN A 132 41.94 -3.86 15.56
N SER A 133 41.09 -4.11 14.55
CA SER A 133 39.67 -3.73 14.56
C SER A 133 38.89 -4.39 15.69
N LEU A 134 39.15 -5.67 15.98
CA LEU A 134 38.54 -6.40 17.09
C LEU A 134 39.04 -5.88 18.45
N TYR A 135 40.36 -5.68 18.60
CA TYR A 135 40.98 -5.16 19.80
C TYR A 135 40.37 -3.82 20.23
N TYR A 136 40.31 -2.83 19.31
CA TYR A 136 39.73 -1.53 19.65
C TYR A 136 38.23 -1.61 19.98
N ARG A 137 37.47 -2.52 19.35
CA ARG A 137 36.05 -2.72 19.70
C ARG A 137 35.87 -3.33 21.09
N GLN A 138 36.72 -4.29 21.47
CA GLN A 138 36.66 -4.99 22.75
C GLN A 138 37.15 -4.13 23.92
N TRP A 139 38.21 -3.34 23.72
CA TRP A 139 38.90 -2.62 24.79
C TRP A 139 38.56 -1.12 24.86
N THR A 140 37.59 -0.60 24.09
CA THR A 140 37.12 0.79 24.24
C THR A 140 35.65 0.90 24.64
N VAL A 141 35.36 1.78 25.60
CA VAL A 141 34.02 2.06 26.13
C VAL A 141 33.61 3.48 25.70
N PRO A 142 32.37 3.69 25.19
CA PRO A 142 31.86 5.02 24.88
C PRO A 142 31.65 5.85 26.15
N ARG A 143 32.09 7.12 26.13
CA ARG A 143 31.76 8.09 27.19
C ARG A 143 30.27 8.46 27.15
N PRO A 144 29.65 9.00 28.24
CA PRO A 144 28.22 9.26 28.30
C PRO A 144 27.62 10.09 27.15
N PHE A 145 28.38 11.05 26.61
CA PHE A 145 27.96 11.91 25.49
C PHE A 145 28.10 11.29 24.10
N HIS A 146 28.67 10.08 23.98
CA HIS A 146 28.79 9.37 22.72
C HIS A 146 27.49 8.60 22.41
N MET A 147 27.04 8.58 21.15
CA MET A 147 25.74 8.01 20.73
C MET A 147 25.55 6.51 21.09
N ASP A 148 26.63 5.77 21.33
CA ASP A 148 26.57 4.38 21.78
C ASP A 148 26.52 4.19 23.31
N SER A 149 26.49 5.26 24.11
CA SER A 149 26.59 5.16 25.58
C SER A 149 25.41 4.39 26.20
N SER A 150 24.21 4.59 25.67
CA SER A 150 22.98 3.87 26.02
C SER A 150 22.86 2.49 25.35
N ASN A 151 23.61 2.22 24.29
CA ASN A 151 23.54 0.98 23.50
C ASN A 151 24.47 -0.13 24.01
N ARG A 152 24.66 -0.26 25.33
CA ARG A 152 25.30 -1.46 25.90
C ARG A 152 24.41 -2.66 25.59
N ALA A 153 24.97 -3.67 24.95
CA ALA A 153 24.19 -4.80 24.44
C ALA A 153 23.55 -5.61 25.57
N GLU A 154 22.24 -5.43 25.80
CA GLU A 154 21.49 -6.24 26.76
C GLU A 154 21.63 -7.74 26.42
N GLY A 155 22.23 -8.50 27.33
CA GLY A 155 22.23 -9.96 27.27
C GLY A 155 23.09 -10.61 26.18
N ARG A 156 24.13 -9.94 25.65
CA ARG A 156 25.13 -10.59 24.79
C ARG A 156 26.53 -10.55 25.43
N SER A 157 27.26 -11.66 25.34
CA SER A 157 28.61 -11.86 25.89
C SER A 157 29.71 -10.98 25.24
N ASN A 158 29.39 -10.26 24.17
CA ASN A 158 30.32 -9.35 23.49
C ASN A 158 30.10 -7.90 23.95
N ASN A 159 31.12 -7.30 24.56
CA ASN A 159 31.12 -5.92 25.08
C ASN A 159 30.99 -4.81 24.01
N PHE A 160 30.72 -5.15 22.74
CA PHE A 160 30.70 -4.20 21.62
C PHE A 160 29.46 -4.37 20.74
N HIS A 161 28.93 -3.24 20.27
CA HIS A 161 27.76 -3.21 19.41
C HIS A 161 28.09 -3.73 17.98
N PRO A 162 27.35 -4.70 17.42
CA PRO A 162 27.73 -5.39 16.17
C PRO A 162 27.72 -4.50 14.93
N ARG A 163 26.95 -3.41 14.92
CA ARG A 163 26.92 -2.40 13.83
C ARG A 163 28.11 -1.41 13.85
N ARG A 164 29.10 -1.57 14.76
CA ARG A 164 30.33 -0.75 14.74
C ARG A 164 31.24 -1.14 13.57
N LEU A 165 31.78 -0.14 12.88
CA LEU A 165 32.78 -0.31 11.82
C LEU A 165 34.01 0.54 12.18
N LEU A 166 35.19 -0.09 12.24
CA LEU A 166 36.47 0.61 12.36
C LEU A 166 37.26 0.40 11.07
N LEU A 167 37.58 1.50 10.38
CA LEU A 167 38.43 1.51 9.19
C LEU A 167 39.90 1.75 9.58
N SER A 168 40.70 0.69 9.55
CA SER A 168 42.15 0.75 9.77
C SER A 168 42.94 0.86 8.46
N GLY A 169 44.19 1.30 8.53
CA GLY A 169 45.11 1.39 7.39
C GLY A 169 46.00 2.64 7.44
N PRO A 170 47.05 2.74 6.59
CA PRO A 170 48.02 3.83 6.64
C PRO A 170 47.43 5.24 6.44
N PRO A 171 48.17 6.32 6.76
CA PRO A 171 47.75 7.68 6.44
C PRO A 171 47.40 7.86 4.95
N GLN A 172 46.42 8.73 4.66
CA GLN A 172 46.03 9.14 3.30
C GLN A 172 45.56 8.06 2.30
N VAL A 173 45.46 6.77 2.66
CA VAL A 173 44.92 5.68 1.80
C VAL A 173 43.42 5.74 1.51
N GLY A 174 42.78 6.92 1.57
CA GLY A 174 41.39 7.11 1.23
C GLY A 174 40.35 6.70 2.29
N LYS A 175 40.74 6.26 3.49
CA LYS A 175 39.83 5.80 4.56
C LYS A 175 38.62 6.72 4.80
N THR A 176 38.85 8.02 4.94
CA THR A 176 37.79 9.03 5.15
C THR A 176 36.90 9.17 3.92
N GLY A 177 37.46 9.09 2.71
CA GLY A 177 36.70 9.10 1.46
C GLY A 177 35.81 7.86 1.33
N ALA A 178 36.34 6.67 1.65
CA ALA A 178 35.58 5.43 1.69
C ALA A 178 34.44 5.48 2.73
N TYR A 179 34.69 6.05 3.92
CA TYR A 179 33.67 6.27 4.94
C TYR A 179 32.55 7.21 4.46
N LEU A 180 32.90 8.37 3.90
CA LEU A 180 31.93 9.34 3.40
C LEU A 180 31.13 8.79 2.21
N GLN A 181 31.77 8.03 1.31
CA GLN A 181 31.10 7.34 0.21
C GLN A 181 30.16 6.24 0.72
N PHE A 182 30.58 5.46 1.72
CA PHE A 182 29.73 4.47 2.39
C PHE A 182 28.51 5.14 3.06
N LEU A 183 28.69 6.25 3.77
CA LEU A 183 27.58 7.05 4.30
C LEU A 183 26.67 7.59 3.20
N GLY A 184 27.22 8.03 2.07
CA GLY A 184 26.45 8.48 0.91
C GLY A 184 25.60 7.37 0.29
N ILE A 185 26.15 6.15 0.17
CA ILE A 185 25.44 4.96 -0.29
C ILE A 185 24.35 4.58 0.72
N LEU A 186 24.71 4.48 2.01
CA LEU A 186 23.81 4.08 3.09
C LEU A 186 22.66 5.09 3.26
N SER A 187 22.92 6.39 3.13
CA SER A 187 21.89 7.44 3.12
C SER A 187 20.91 7.27 1.95
N ARG A 188 21.41 7.06 0.73
CA ARG A 188 20.56 6.81 -0.46
C ARG A 188 19.77 5.51 -0.35
N MET A 189 20.36 4.47 0.23
CA MET A 189 19.66 3.22 0.53
C MET A 189 18.54 3.48 1.52
N LEU A 190 18.84 4.03 2.71
CA LEU A 190 17.82 4.31 3.74
C LEU A 190 16.66 5.18 3.21
N ILE A 191 16.93 6.18 2.37
CA ILE A 191 15.87 6.98 1.72
C ILE A 191 14.98 6.09 0.84
N ARG A 192 15.57 5.29 -0.08
CA ARG A 192 14.82 4.38 -0.96
C ARG A 192 14.05 3.29 -0.19
N LEU A 193 14.54 2.88 0.98
CA LEU A 193 13.89 1.88 1.83
C LEU A 193 12.74 2.50 2.67
N MET A 194 12.74 3.84 2.84
CA MET A 194 11.62 4.61 3.37
C MET A 194 10.65 5.10 2.28
N GLU A 195 10.88 4.76 1.02
CA GLU A 195 10.03 5.14 -0.10
C GLU A 195 9.14 3.96 -0.52
N VAL A 196 7.89 4.26 -0.86
CA VAL A 196 6.92 3.29 -1.37
C VAL A 196 6.27 3.85 -2.62
N ASP A 197 6.15 3.03 -3.65
CA ASP A 197 5.41 3.40 -4.86
C ASP A 197 3.91 3.29 -4.58
N VAL A 198 3.20 4.41 -4.66
CA VAL A 198 1.78 4.59 -4.33
C VAL A 198 1.01 4.96 -5.58
N TYR A 199 -0.20 4.43 -5.77
CA TYR A 199 -1.05 4.81 -6.90
C TYR A 199 -1.44 6.29 -6.81
N ASP A 200 -1.19 7.04 -7.90
CA ASP A 200 -1.63 8.42 -8.08
C ASP A 200 -2.99 8.40 -8.79
N GLU A 201 -4.03 8.20 -8.00
CA GLU A 201 -5.39 7.93 -8.46
C GLU A 201 -6.08 9.25 -8.82
N LYS A 202 -5.79 9.77 -10.02
CA LYS A 202 -6.35 11.04 -10.52
C LYS A 202 -7.86 11.10 -10.39
N GLU A 203 -8.38 12.04 -9.60
CA GLU A 203 -9.81 12.32 -9.55
C GLU A 203 -10.22 13.28 -10.67
N ILE A 204 -11.08 12.81 -11.58
CA ILE A 204 -11.49 13.53 -12.79
C ILE A 204 -12.77 14.37 -12.57
N ASN A 205 -13.30 14.43 -11.34
CA ASN A 205 -14.44 15.30 -10.94
C ASN A 205 -14.15 16.82 -10.97
N SER A 206 -13.15 17.27 -11.74
CA SER A 206 -12.99 18.67 -12.15
C SER A 206 -13.60 18.96 -13.53
N ALA A 207 -14.07 17.94 -14.27
CA ALA A 207 -14.48 18.08 -15.67
C ALA A 207 -15.87 18.70 -15.90
N ILE A 208 -16.73 18.80 -14.87
CA ILE A 208 -18.07 19.39 -14.97
C ILE A 208 -18.23 20.46 -13.88
N GLN A 209 -17.57 21.60 -14.09
CA GLN A 209 -17.96 22.86 -13.46
C GLN A 209 -19.17 23.44 -14.21
N THR A 210 -20.34 22.83 -14.03
CA THR A 210 -21.61 23.47 -14.36
C THR A 210 -22.22 23.91 -13.05
N GLU A 211 -22.10 25.22 -12.75
CA GLU A 211 -22.64 25.90 -11.56
C GLU A 211 -22.47 25.12 -10.25
N SER A 212 -21.29 25.21 -9.64
CA SER A 212 -21.01 24.57 -8.35
C SER A 212 -21.86 25.18 -7.22
N VAL A 213 -23.05 24.62 -6.99
CA VAL A 213 -23.85 24.85 -5.78
C VAL A 213 -22.97 24.46 -4.59
N GLN A 214 -22.59 25.45 -3.79
CA GLN A 214 -21.80 25.21 -2.59
C GLN A 214 -22.74 24.70 -1.48
N TYR A 215 -22.77 23.39 -1.27
CA TYR A 215 -23.62 22.76 -0.26
C TYR A 215 -23.11 23.02 1.16
N HIS A 216 -21.78 23.14 1.33
CA HIS A 216 -21.15 23.29 2.65
C HIS A 216 -20.34 24.59 2.78
N ARG A 217 -20.38 25.20 3.97
CA ARG A 217 -19.50 26.33 4.31
C ARG A 217 -18.02 25.88 4.23
N PRO A 218 -17.08 26.75 3.83
CA PRO A 218 -15.66 26.42 3.85
C PRO A 218 -15.22 25.98 5.25
N ASN A 219 -14.32 25.00 5.33
CA ASN A 219 -13.82 24.42 6.59
C ASN A 219 -14.89 23.81 7.52
N THR A 220 -16.04 23.39 6.97
CA THR A 220 -17.00 22.56 7.74
C THR A 220 -16.33 21.25 8.16
N ALA A 221 -16.26 20.98 9.47
CA ALA A 221 -15.58 19.82 10.02
C ALA A 221 -16.34 18.50 9.83
N TRP A 222 -17.68 18.51 9.96
CA TRP A 222 -18.52 17.32 9.84
C TRP A 222 -19.67 17.53 8.86
N PRO A 223 -20.12 16.47 8.17
CA PRO A 223 -21.29 16.57 7.30
C PRO A 223 -22.56 16.89 8.09
N ASN A 224 -23.46 17.67 7.48
CA ASN A 224 -24.83 17.82 7.96
C ASN A 224 -25.74 16.87 7.15
N ILE A 225 -26.63 16.15 7.84
CA ILE A 225 -27.48 15.12 7.26
C ILE A 225 -28.43 15.67 6.19
N ASP A 226 -29.14 16.77 6.46
CA ASP A 226 -30.13 17.32 5.54
C ASP A 226 -29.48 17.88 4.28
N THR A 227 -28.30 18.49 4.45
CA THR A 227 -27.45 18.93 3.34
C THR A 227 -27.05 17.74 2.46
N LEU A 228 -26.53 16.66 3.06
CA LEU A 228 -26.17 15.45 2.30
C LEU A 228 -27.37 14.78 1.62
N LYS A 229 -28.53 14.66 2.29
CA LYS A 229 -29.75 14.10 1.69
C LYS A 229 -30.10 14.77 0.36
N ASN A 230 -29.87 16.08 0.28
CA ASN A 230 -30.13 16.91 -0.91
C ASN A 230 -29.00 16.89 -1.96
N MET A 231 -27.78 16.45 -1.62
CA MET A 231 -26.70 16.31 -2.61
C MET A 231 -26.98 15.14 -3.58
N PRO A 232 -26.70 15.28 -4.89
CA PRO A 232 -26.83 14.19 -5.84
C PRO A 232 -25.79 13.09 -5.60
N PHE A 233 -26.15 11.83 -5.88
CA PHE A 233 -25.18 10.72 -5.87
C PHE A 233 -24.41 10.67 -7.20
N THR A 234 -23.09 10.63 -7.12
CA THR A 234 -22.21 10.51 -8.28
C THR A 234 -22.13 9.06 -8.74
N TYR A 235 -22.85 8.71 -9.79
CA TYR A 235 -22.83 7.37 -10.40
C TYR A 235 -21.54 7.09 -11.19
N SER A 236 -20.82 8.11 -11.65
CA SER A 236 -19.59 7.98 -12.44
C SER A 236 -18.47 7.30 -11.65
N ILE A 237 -17.92 6.22 -12.21
CA ILE A 237 -16.83 5.44 -11.60
C ILE A 237 -15.50 5.97 -12.10
N ASN A 238 -14.94 6.94 -11.38
CA ASN A 238 -13.74 7.68 -11.79
C ASN A 238 -12.43 7.15 -11.17
N ASP A 239 -12.47 5.93 -10.64
CA ASP A 239 -11.33 5.22 -10.07
C ASP A 239 -10.50 4.55 -11.19
N PRO A 240 -9.18 4.83 -11.35
CA PRO A 240 -8.32 4.13 -12.31
C PRO A 240 -8.18 2.62 -12.04
N LYS A 241 -8.67 2.13 -10.89
CA LYS A 241 -8.93 0.70 -10.66
C LYS A 241 -9.91 0.09 -11.66
N TYR A 242 -10.80 0.94 -12.18
CA TYR A 242 -12.00 0.61 -12.92
C TYR A 242 -12.06 1.29 -14.31
N GLU A 243 -10.93 1.75 -14.86
CA GLU A 243 -10.86 2.36 -16.19
C GLU A 243 -11.40 1.43 -17.31
N ASP A 244 -11.23 0.12 -17.15
CA ASP A 244 -11.68 -0.92 -18.09
C ASP A 244 -13.01 -1.59 -17.65
N ILE A 245 -13.89 -0.87 -16.94
CA ILE A 245 -15.23 -1.35 -16.59
C ILE A 245 -16.34 -0.50 -17.20
N SER A 246 -17.53 -1.09 -17.32
CA SER A 246 -18.73 -0.42 -17.81
C SER A 246 -19.05 0.88 -17.06
N PRO A 247 -19.19 2.04 -17.75
CA PRO A 247 -19.76 3.22 -17.12
C PRO A 247 -21.19 2.95 -16.66
N VAL A 248 -21.51 3.37 -15.43
CA VAL A 248 -22.90 3.41 -14.96
C VAL A 248 -23.59 4.62 -15.57
N TYR A 249 -24.77 4.41 -16.15
CA TYR A 249 -25.57 5.47 -16.77
C TYR A 249 -25.85 6.61 -15.78
N SER A 250 -25.70 7.85 -16.24
CA SER A 250 -26.12 9.06 -15.53
C SER A 250 -26.67 10.08 -16.53
N PRO A 251 -27.57 10.99 -16.14
CA PRO A 251 -28.11 12.02 -17.05
C PRO A 251 -27.03 12.96 -17.60
N ASP A 252 -25.98 13.22 -16.80
CA ASP A 252 -24.89 14.14 -17.13
C ASP A 252 -23.76 13.50 -17.95
N LEU A 253 -23.92 12.24 -18.37
CA LEU A 253 -22.91 11.50 -19.11
C LEU A 253 -22.85 12.04 -20.55
N PRO A 254 -21.71 12.62 -21.01
CA PRO A 254 -21.67 13.29 -22.30
C PRO A 254 -21.89 12.31 -23.45
N PRO A 255 -22.70 12.66 -24.47
CA PRO A 255 -22.88 11.80 -25.65
C PRO A 255 -21.55 11.58 -26.36
N THR A 256 -21.22 10.31 -26.63
CA THR A 256 -19.87 9.88 -27.01
C THR A 256 -19.46 10.34 -28.42
N GLY A 257 -18.89 11.55 -28.51
CA GLY A 257 -18.21 12.07 -29.71
C GLY A 257 -16.70 12.31 -29.56
N ALA A 258 -16.17 12.28 -28.33
CA ALA A 258 -14.80 12.70 -28.01
C ALA A 258 -14.02 11.65 -27.20
N ALA A 259 -14.12 10.37 -27.56
CA ALA A 259 -13.21 9.35 -27.06
C ALA A 259 -11.82 9.56 -27.66
N SER A 260 -10.94 10.25 -26.92
CA SER A 260 -9.52 10.39 -27.28
C SER A 260 -8.92 9.00 -27.56
N SER A 261 -8.18 8.87 -28.67
CA SER A 261 -7.53 7.64 -29.13
C SER A 261 -6.51 7.09 -28.13
N LYS A 262 -7.00 6.40 -27.10
CA LYS A 262 -6.20 5.70 -26.09
C LYS A 262 -5.67 4.41 -26.70
N GLN A 263 -4.47 4.49 -27.27
CA GLN A 263 -3.76 3.37 -27.90
C GLN A 263 -3.74 2.10 -27.03
N GLN A 264 -3.79 0.98 -27.75
CA GLN A 264 -3.82 -0.39 -27.26
C GLN A 264 -2.40 -0.85 -26.86
N GLU A 265 -1.83 -0.21 -25.84
CA GLU A 265 -0.59 -0.65 -25.17
C GLU A 265 -0.90 -1.33 -23.83
N ASP A 266 -0.07 -2.34 -23.48
CA ASP A 266 -0.37 -3.43 -22.54
C ASP A 266 -1.14 -3.11 -21.25
N VAL A 267 -2.20 -3.91 -21.04
CA VAL A 267 -3.30 -3.83 -20.05
C VAL A 267 -2.86 -3.87 -18.56
N TYR A 268 -1.57 -3.87 -18.26
CA TYR A 268 -1.05 -3.97 -16.88
C TYR A 268 -0.22 -2.77 -16.39
N LEU A 269 0.07 -1.78 -17.25
CA LEU A 269 0.98 -0.66 -16.96
C LEU A 269 0.32 0.72 -16.78
N ARG A 270 -1.02 0.84 -16.89
CA ARG A 270 -1.66 2.17 -17.01
C ARG A 270 -1.82 2.99 -15.72
N ARG A 271 -1.89 2.35 -14.55
CA ARG A 271 -2.04 3.09 -13.28
C ARG A 271 -0.74 3.78 -12.91
N ARG A 272 -0.74 5.11 -12.97
CA ARG A 272 0.40 5.93 -12.54
C ARG A 272 0.69 5.67 -11.06
N THR A 273 1.97 5.57 -10.74
CA THR A 273 2.44 5.56 -9.37
C THR A 273 3.38 6.72 -9.12
N THR A 274 3.32 7.27 -7.91
CA THR A 274 4.25 8.26 -7.39
C THR A 274 5.00 7.63 -6.23
N ARG A 275 6.31 7.86 -6.20
CA ARG A 275 7.15 7.41 -5.08
C ARG A 275 6.99 8.36 -3.90
N ILE A 276 6.41 7.86 -2.81
CA ILE A 276 6.12 8.63 -1.61
C ILE A 276 7.00 8.15 -0.46
N LYS A 277 7.59 9.09 0.28
CA LYS A 277 8.31 8.79 1.51
C LYS A 277 7.30 8.50 2.64
N LEU A 278 7.46 7.34 3.28
CA LEU A 278 6.67 6.91 4.43
C LEU A 278 6.69 7.96 5.54
N SER A 279 5.49 8.27 6.07
CA SER A 279 5.35 9.18 7.21
C SER A 279 5.76 8.51 8.53
N LYS A 280 5.88 9.29 9.61
CA LYS A 280 6.15 8.74 10.96
C LYS A 280 5.06 7.79 11.48
N TYR A 281 3.86 7.83 10.90
CA TYR A 281 2.74 6.94 11.22
C TYR A 281 2.84 5.62 10.45
N ALA A 282 3.73 5.54 9.46
CA ALA A 282 3.83 4.45 8.51
C ALA A 282 5.10 3.61 8.77
N ALA A 283 4.96 2.56 9.58
CA ALA A 283 6.04 1.62 9.87
C ALA A 283 6.09 0.45 8.87
N TYR A 284 7.18 0.34 8.12
CA TYR A 284 7.43 -0.80 7.22
C TYR A 284 8.34 -1.82 7.90
N ASN A 285 7.85 -3.06 8.07
CA ASN A 285 8.48 -4.09 8.90
C ASN A 285 9.93 -4.43 8.52
N THR A 286 10.30 -4.30 7.25
CA THR A 286 11.65 -4.61 6.75
C THR A 286 12.72 -3.63 7.26
N TYR A 287 12.33 -2.44 7.73
CA TYR A 287 13.27 -1.36 8.10
C TYR A 287 12.94 -0.66 9.43
N HIS A 288 11.69 -0.75 9.90
CA HIS A 288 11.25 -0.13 11.15
C HIS A 288 11.31 -1.12 12.32
N HIS A 289 12.42 -1.07 13.06
CA HIS A 289 12.77 -2.05 14.09
C HIS A 289 12.59 -1.55 15.53
N CYS A 290 11.57 -0.74 15.83
CA CYS A 290 11.24 -0.40 17.23
C CYS A 290 10.68 -1.62 17.98
N GLU A 291 10.78 -1.63 19.32
CA GLU A 291 10.28 -2.74 20.13
C GLU A 291 8.77 -2.90 20.02
N GLN A 292 8.02 -1.80 19.94
CA GLN A 292 6.57 -1.80 19.85
C GLN A 292 6.07 -2.45 18.54
N CYS A 293 6.77 -2.23 17.42
CA CYS A 293 6.49 -2.94 16.17
C CYS A 293 6.75 -4.44 16.29
N HIS A 294 7.85 -4.87 16.92
CA HIS A 294 8.13 -6.30 17.10
C HIS A 294 7.11 -6.97 18.03
N GLN A 295 6.67 -6.28 19.09
CA GLN A 295 5.60 -6.72 19.98
C GLN A 295 4.26 -6.82 19.24
N TYR A 296 3.91 -5.82 18.43
CA TYR A 296 2.69 -5.81 17.62
C TYR A 296 2.62 -6.99 16.65
N MET A 297 3.73 -7.27 15.95
CA MET A 297 3.85 -8.39 14.99
C MET A 297 3.91 -9.78 15.66
N GLY A 298 4.54 -9.87 16.83
CA GLY A 298 4.80 -11.14 17.52
C GLY A 298 6.21 -11.72 17.33
N PHE A 299 7.19 -10.92 16.89
CA PHE A 299 8.57 -11.37 16.61
C PHE A 299 9.55 -11.18 17.76
N SER A 300 9.10 -10.93 18.99
CA SER A 300 9.99 -10.80 20.15
C SER A 300 10.40 -12.17 20.71
N PRO A 301 11.70 -12.55 20.70
CA PRO A 301 12.15 -13.83 21.24
C PRO A 301 11.90 -13.99 22.75
N ARG A 302 11.80 -12.87 23.49
CA ARG A 302 11.49 -12.86 24.93
C ARG A 302 10.02 -13.23 25.23
N TYR A 303 9.13 -13.22 24.23
CA TYR A 303 7.67 -13.34 24.41
C TYR A 303 7.03 -14.46 23.59
N GLN A 304 7.82 -15.41 23.07
CA GLN A 304 7.32 -16.45 22.16
C GLN A 304 6.25 -17.39 22.81
N GLN A 305 6.17 -17.43 24.14
CA GLN A 305 5.11 -18.11 24.90
C GLN A 305 3.80 -17.29 25.04
N LEU A 306 3.82 -15.96 24.89
CA LEU A 306 2.63 -15.10 24.94
C LEU A 306 1.79 -15.12 23.65
N TYR A 307 2.36 -15.65 22.56
CA TYR A 307 1.71 -15.79 21.25
C TYR A 307 1.10 -17.19 21.05
N GLU A 308 0.85 -17.91 22.15
CA GLU A 308 0.00 -19.10 22.11
C GLU A 308 -1.41 -18.67 21.64
N SER A 309 -1.89 -19.35 20.60
CA SER A 309 -3.12 -18.99 19.89
C SER A 309 -4.14 -20.12 20.00
N THR A 310 -5.32 -19.82 20.48
CA THR A 310 -6.45 -20.74 20.58
C THR A 310 -7.30 -20.69 19.31
N LEU A 311 -7.91 -21.81 18.94
CA LEU A 311 -8.86 -21.92 17.83
C LEU A 311 -10.27 -22.00 18.41
N HIS A 312 -11.13 -21.06 18.01
CA HIS A 312 -12.54 -21.02 18.43
C HIS A 312 -13.45 -21.06 17.21
N ALA A 313 -14.51 -21.85 17.26
CA ALA A 313 -15.58 -21.80 16.28
C ALA A 313 -16.57 -20.67 16.62
N PHE A 314 -17.10 -20.01 15.60
CA PHE A 314 -18.23 -19.10 15.69
C PHE A 314 -19.25 -19.51 14.63
N THR A 315 -20.46 -19.89 15.05
CA THR A 315 -21.49 -20.44 14.16
C THR A 315 -22.72 -19.53 14.17
N PHE A 316 -23.28 -19.25 12.99
CA PHE A 316 -24.54 -18.54 12.85
C PHE A 316 -25.37 -19.11 11.70
N SER A 317 -26.70 -19.01 11.78
CA SER A 317 -27.62 -19.47 10.76
C SER A 317 -28.03 -18.32 9.83
N HIS A 318 -27.81 -18.47 8.53
CA HIS A 318 -28.22 -17.45 7.55
C HIS A 318 -29.45 -17.92 6.76
N LEU A 319 -30.56 -17.19 6.90
CA LEU A 319 -31.89 -17.57 6.39
C LEU A 319 -31.92 -17.89 4.88
N LEU A 320 -31.19 -17.15 4.05
CA LEU A 320 -31.18 -17.35 2.59
C LEU A 320 -30.28 -18.50 2.13
N LEU A 321 -29.33 -18.93 2.96
CA LEU A 321 -28.43 -20.05 2.67
C LEU A 321 -28.93 -21.37 3.25
N GLY A 322 -29.90 -21.32 4.19
CA GLY A 322 -30.53 -22.50 4.78
C GLY A 322 -29.57 -23.41 5.56
N GLN A 323 -28.39 -22.90 5.91
CA GLN A 323 -27.29 -23.65 6.51
C GLN A 323 -26.66 -22.85 7.67
N GLU A 324 -26.11 -23.57 8.64
CA GLU A 324 -25.22 -23.00 9.64
C GLU A 324 -23.86 -22.71 9.01
N ILE A 325 -23.44 -21.45 9.06
CA ILE A 325 -22.11 -21.02 8.65
C ILE A 325 -21.21 -21.07 9.88
N GLN A 326 -20.27 -22.01 9.87
CA GLN A 326 -19.24 -22.11 10.90
C GLN A 326 -17.95 -21.43 10.41
N LEU A 327 -17.58 -20.34 11.07
CA LEU A 327 -16.30 -19.66 10.88
C LEU A 327 -15.34 -20.01 12.03
N TYR A 328 -14.03 -19.86 11.80
CA TYR A 328 -13.02 -20.15 12.81
C TYR A 328 -12.17 -18.93 13.12
N PHE A 329 -12.06 -18.57 14.40
CA PHE A 329 -11.15 -17.56 14.88
C PHE A 329 -9.89 -18.21 15.45
N ILE A 330 -8.73 -17.73 15.03
CA ILE A 330 -7.45 -17.94 15.73
C ILE A 330 -7.20 -16.67 16.54
N ILE A 331 -7.24 -16.79 17.88
CA ILE A 331 -7.12 -15.67 18.81
C ILE A 331 -5.82 -15.85 19.60
N PRO A 332 -4.86 -14.91 19.54
CA PRO A 332 -3.73 -14.87 20.47
C PRO A 332 -4.23 -14.59 21.90
N LYS A 333 -3.70 -15.27 22.92
CA LYS A 333 -4.09 -15.06 24.34
C LYS A 333 -4.04 -13.58 24.77
N SER A 334 -3.10 -12.80 24.24
CA SER A 334 -2.97 -11.35 24.45
C SER A 334 -4.19 -10.53 23.99
N LYS A 335 -5.08 -11.11 23.17
CA LYS A 335 -6.23 -10.47 22.51
C LYS A 335 -7.59 -11.03 22.92
N GLU A 336 -7.65 -12.09 23.73
CA GLU A 336 -8.92 -12.70 24.19
C GLU A 336 -9.85 -11.71 24.90
N HIS A 337 -9.30 -10.66 25.54
CA HIS A 337 -10.09 -9.61 26.21
C HIS A 337 -11.07 -8.84 25.30
N HIS A 338 -10.88 -8.91 23.97
CA HIS A 338 -11.81 -8.37 22.98
C HIS A 338 -13.06 -9.26 22.74
N PHE A 339 -13.16 -10.43 23.38
CA PHE A 339 -14.21 -11.42 23.13
C PHE A 339 -14.91 -11.86 24.43
N SER A 340 -16.14 -12.38 24.31
CA SER A 340 -16.88 -13.09 25.37
C SER A 340 -16.81 -14.59 25.13
N PHE A 341 -16.68 -15.37 26.20
CA PHE A 341 -16.57 -16.82 26.15
C PHE A 341 -17.50 -17.45 27.20
N SER A 342 -18.19 -18.50 26.81
CA SER A 342 -19.19 -19.18 27.64
C SER A 342 -18.56 -19.98 28.78
N GLN A 343 -19.31 -20.11 29.87
CA GLN A 343 -18.97 -20.98 30.99
C GLN A 343 -20.08 -22.00 31.27
N PRO A 344 -19.76 -23.29 31.51
CA PRO A 344 -18.46 -23.94 31.35
C PRO A 344 -18.25 -24.42 29.90
N GLY A 345 -17.15 -24.01 29.25
CA GLY A 345 -16.80 -24.55 27.92
C GLY A 345 -15.81 -23.73 27.11
N GLY A 346 -15.69 -22.43 27.35
CA GLY A 346 -14.75 -21.56 26.62
C GLY A 346 -15.08 -21.41 25.13
N GLN A 347 -16.33 -21.70 24.73
CA GLN A 347 -16.78 -21.44 23.36
C GLN A 347 -16.94 -19.93 23.17
N LEU A 348 -16.59 -19.45 21.99
CA LEU A 348 -16.68 -18.03 21.64
C LEU A 348 -18.15 -17.64 21.47
N GLU A 349 -18.64 -16.74 22.33
CA GLU A 349 -20.01 -16.23 22.27
C GLU A 349 -20.10 -15.02 21.35
N SER A 350 -19.20 -14.04 21.53
CA SER A 350 -19.24 -12.78 20.81
C SER A 350 -17.87 -12.08 20.81
N MET A 351 -17.68 -11.21 19.83
CA MET A 351 -16.72 -10.12 19.82
C MET A 351 -17.34 -8.92 20.53
N ARG A 352 -16.69 -8.41 21.58
CA ARG A 352 -17.23 -7.33 22.41
C ARG A 352 -17.30 -6.02 21.64
N LEU A 353 -18.46 -5.39 21.65
CA LEU A 353 -18.68 -4.07 21.04
C LEU A 353 -18.87 -3.00 22.11
N PRO A 354 -18.27 -1.80 21.96
CA PRO A 354 -18.48 -0.69 22.88
C PRO A 354 -19.88 -0.09 22.72
N LEU A 355 -20.26 0.79 23.64
CA LEU A 355 -21.45 1.62 23.49
C LEU A 355 -21.18 2.84 22.58
N THR A 356 -22.25 3.36 22.01
CA THR A 356 -22.25 4.56 21.17
C THR A 356 -21.92 5.80 21.99
N SER A 357 -22.29 5.83 23.27
CA SER A 357 -21.93 6.85 24.25
C SER A 357 -20.47 6.75 24.76
N ASP A 358 -19.81 5.60 24.67
CA ASP A 358 -18.44 5.45 25.16
C ASP A 358 -17.49 6.37 24.40
N TRP A 359 -16.71 7.19 25.10
CA TRP A 359 -15.68 8.01 24.45
C TRP A 359 -14.33 7.80 25.14
N ASN A 360 -13.37 7.24 24.41
CA ASN A 360 -12.02 7.03 24.89
C ASN A 360 -11.00 7.45 23.81
N PRO A 361 -10.23 8.53 24.00
CA PRO A 361 -9.26 9.00 23.01
C PRO A 361 -8.07 8.04 22.82
N ASN A 362 -7.94 6.98 23.63
CA ASN A 362 -6.92 5.96 23.50
C ASN A 362 -7.42 4.66 22.86
N CYS A 363 -8.68 4.59 22.44
CA CYS A 363 -9.27 3.45 21.73
C CYS A 363 -9.89 3.88 20.39
N ILE A 364 -10.09 2.89 19.51
CA ILE A 364 -10.95 2.98 18.31
C ILE A 364 -12.12 2.04 18.55
N LYS A 365 -13.36 2.49 18.29
CA LYS A 365 -14.56 1.69 18.57
C LYS A 365 -14.76 0.58 17.56
N SER A 366 -14.60 0.90 16.28
CA SER A 366 -14.99 0.07 15.16
C SER A 366 -13.96 -1.04 14.91
N PRO A 367 -14.35 -2.33 14.92
CA PRO A 367 -13.47 -3.43 14.54
C PRO A 367 -13.01 -3.29 13.08
N ILE A 368 -11.72 -3.50 12.83
CA ILE A 368 -11.10 -3.39 11.51
C ILE A 368 -10.94 -4.79 10.93
N PHE A 369 -11.61 -5.04 9.81
CA PHE A 369 -11.48 -6.26 9.02
C PHE A 369 -10.65 -5.99 7.77
N THR A 370 -9.60 -6.79 7.58
CA THR A 370 -8.74 -6.75 6.40
C THR A 370 -8.82 -8.10 5.67
N PRO A 371 -9.65 -8.23 4.61
CA PRO A 371 -9.68 -9.42 3.79
C PRO A 371 -8.37 -9.58 3.02
N THR A 372 -7.77 -10.77 3.08
CA THR A 372 -6.45 -11.01 2.51
C THR A 372 -6.51 -11.41 1.06
N SER A 373 -5.47 -11.01 0.31
CA SER A 373 -5.36 -11.34 -1.12
C SER A 373 -4.07 -12.10 -1.48
N GLY A 374 -3.62 -12.98 -0.58
CA GLY A 374 -2.37 -13.74 -0.72
C GLY A 374 -1.09 -12.96 -0.40
N ARG A 375 -1.19 -11.68 0.00
CA ARG A 375 -0.07 -10.73 0.13
C ARG A 375 0.55 -10.67 1.54
N HIS A 376 0.72 -11.81 2.19
CA HIS A 376 1.17 -11.92 3.59
C HIS A 376 2.46 -11.15 3.94
N GLU A 377 3.43 -11.06 3.02
CA GLU A 377 4.68 -10.31 3.24
C GLU A 377 4.59 -8.80 2.96
N HIS A 378 3.71 -8.38 2.04
CA HIS A 378 3.80 -7.06 1.39
C HIS A 378 2.51 -6.23 1.46
N GLY A 379 1.36 -6.88 1.61
CA GLY A 379 0.05 -6.27 1.80
C GLY A 379 -0.06 -5.70 3.19
N LEU A 380 -0.30 -6.56 4.19
CA LEU A 380 -0.62 -6.11 5.54
C LEU A 380 0.34 -5.05 6.09
N PHE A 381 -0.27 -4.07 6.75
CA PHE A 381 0.42 -2.89 7.25
C PHE A 381 0.46 -2.88 8.78
N ASN A 382 1.57 -2.42 9.36
CA ASN A 382 1.74 -2.36 10.80
C ASN A 382 0.96 -1.15 11.36
N LEU A 383 -0.28 -1.40 11.78
CA LEU A 383 -1.17 -0.34 12.25
C LEU A 383 -0.74 0.28 13.59
N TYR A 384 0.28 -0.22 14.30
CA TYR A 384 0.66 0.32 15.62
C TYR A 384 0.96 1.83 15.58
N HIS A 385 1.79 2.27 14.64
CA HIS A 385 2.10 3.70 14.47
C HIS A 385 1.01 4.46 13.71
N ALA A 386 0.22 3.78 12.86
CA ALA A 386 -0.95 4.38 12.23
C ALA A 386 -2.02 4.72 13.28
N MET A 387 -2.10 3.94 14.35
CA MET A 387 -3.00 4.16 15.48
C MET A 387 -2.40 5.03 16.59
N ASP A 388 -1.20 5.59 16.42
CA ASP A 388 -0.53 6.43 17.44
C ASP A 388 -0.55 5.79 18.85
N GLY A 389 -0.35 4.46 18.90
CA GLY A 389 -0.39 3.65 20.13
C GLY A 389 -1.79 3.30 20.69
N ALA A 390 -2.88 3.74 20.06
CA ALA A 390 -4.25 3.46 20.53
C ALA A 390 -4.61 1.97 20.43
N THR A 391 -5.41 1.50 21.39
CA THR A 391 -6.01 0.16 21.37
C THR A 391 -7.02 0.06 20.24
N HIS A 392 -6.91 -1.02 19.46
CA HIS A 392 -7.75 -1.26 18.30
C HIS A 392 -7.90 -2.77 18.07
N LEU A 393 -9.07 -3.16 17.58
CA LEU A 393 -9.37 -4.53 17.18
C LEU A 393 -9.13 -4.66 15.67
N HIS A 394 -8.19 -5.51 15.27
CA HIS A 394 -7.82 -5.73 13.88
C HIS A 394 -7.83 -7.24 13.60
N ILE A 395 -8.66 -7.64 12.64
CA ILE A 395 -8.98 -9.02 12.29
C ILE A 395 -8.57 -9.23 10.83
N LEU A 396 -7.68 -10.20 10.61
CA LEU A 396 -7.26 -10.62 9.28
C LEU A 396 -8.22 -11.68 8.79
N VAL A 397 -8.89 -11.45 7.65
CA VAL A 397 -9.89 -12.38 7.13
C VAL A 397 -9.25 -13.19 6.02
N ILE A 398 -8.89 -14.43 6.35
CA ILE A 398 -7.99 -15.26 5.56
C ILE A 398 -8.71 -16.47 4.99
N LYS A 399 -8.31 -16.85 3.77
CA LYS A 399 -8.66 -18.15 3.20
C LYS A 399 -7.90 -19.26 3.93
N GLU A 400 -8.51 -20.43 4.05
CA GLU A 400 -7.95 -21.54 4.84
C GLU A 400 -6.58 -21.99 4.33
N TYR A 401 -6.35 -22.02 3.01
CA TYR A 401 -5.02 -22.33 2.45
C TYR A 401 -3.94 -21.27 2.76
N GLU A 402 -4.32 -20.05 3.15
CA GLU A 402 -3.37 -18.98 3.53
C GLU A 402 -3.00 -19.02 5.02
N MET A 403 -3.73 -19.80 5.83
CA MET A 403 -3.65 -19.82 7.30
C MET A 403 -2.24 -20.07 7.83
N ALA A 404 -1.57 -21.12 7.36
CA ALA A 404 -0.22 -21.47 7.83
C ALA A 404 0.79 -20.34 7.54
N VAL A 405 0.59 -19.61 6.44
CA VAL A 405 1.47 -18.52 6.04
C VAL A 405 1.19 -17.26 6.84
N TYR A 406 -0.08 -16.84 7.00
CA TYR A 406 -0.38 -15.70 7.86
C TYR A 406 0.03 -15.93 9.32
N LYS A 407 -0.16 -17.14 9.86
CA LYS A 407 0.30 -17.51 11.21
C LYS A 407 1.83 -17.39 11.38
N LYS A 408 2.61 -17.57 10.31
CA LYS A 408 4.07 -17.37 10.31
C LYS A 408 4.48 -15.89 10.26
N TYR A 409 3.78 -15.05 9.49
CA TYR A 409 4.18 -13.65 9.27
C TYR A 409 3.53 -12.65 10.24
N TRP A 410 2.36 -12.99 10.78
CA TRP A 410 1.55 -12.13 11.67
C TRP A 410 1.03 -12.91 12.90
N PRO A 411 1.90 -13.61 13.68
CA PRO A 411 1.49 -14.53 14.75
C PRO A 411 0.70 -13.89 15.92
N ASN A 412 0.80 -12.56 16.12
CA ASN A 412 0.08 -11.84 17.18
C ASN A 412 -1.21 -11.14 16.69
N HIS A 413 -1.71 -11.50 15.50
CA HIS A 413 -2.95 -10.97 14.94
C HIS A 413 -4.09 -11.97 15.07
N ILE A 414 -5.31 -11.46 15.25
CA ILE A 414 -6.52 -12.29 15.21
C ILE A 414 -6.79 -12.65 13.74
N MET A 415 -7.07 -13.92 13.48
CA MET A 415 -7.37 -14.40 12.13
C MET A 415 -8.75 -15.02 12.09
N LEU A 416 -9.62 -14.50 11.21
CA LEU A 416 -10.89 -15.11 10.86
C LEU A 416 -10.66 -16.00 9.62
N VAL A 417 -10.65 -17.31 9.83
CA VAL A 417 -10.45 -18.31 8.78
C VAL A 417 -11.78 -18.62 8.11
N LEU A 418 -11.84 -18.35 6.81
CA LEU A 418 -12.99 -18.66 5.98
C LEU A 418 -13.04 -20.16 5.65
N PRO A 419 -14.23 -20.80 5.62
CA PRO A 419 -14.40 -22.20 5.25
C PRO A 419 -13.81 -22.55 3.89
N THR A 420 -13.38 -23.80 3.73
CA THR A 420 -12.69 -24.30 2.52
C THR A 420 -13.47 -24.08 1.22
N ILE A 421 -14.81 -24.07 1.26
CA ILE A 421 -15.68 -23.76 0.12
C ILE A 421 -15.42 -22.34 -0.45
N PHE A 422 -14.98 -21.39 0.39
CA PHE A 422 -14.65 -20.02 -0.01
C PHE A 422 -13.18 -19.85 -0.47
N ASN A 423 -12.35 -20.90 -0.43
CA ASN A 423 -10.98 -20.84 -0.96
C ASN A 423 -10.97 -20.42 -2.45
N GLY A 424 -11.94 -20.91 -3.23
CA GLY A 424 -12.13 -20.52 -4.64
C GLY A 424 -12.86 -19.18 -4.85
N ALA A 425 -13.50 -18.61 -3.83
CA ALA A 425 -14.41 -17.48 -4.00
C ALA A 425 -13.70 -16.12 -4.17
N GLY A 426 -14.46 -15.14 -4.68
CA GLY A 426 -14.00 -13.76 -4.87
C GLY A 426 -13.98 -12.92 -3.59
N ILE A 427 -13.61 -11.65 -3.73
CA ILE A 427 -13.60 -10.69 -2.61
C ILE A 427 -15.02 -10.40 -2.07
N GLY A 428 -16.04 -10.47 -2.92
CA GLY A 428 -17.44 -10.29 -2.51
C GLY A 428 -17.92 -11.32 -1.49
N ALA A 429 -17.42 -12.55 -1.53
CA ALA A 429 -17.68 -13.57 -0.50
C ALA A 429 -17.06 -13.20 0.85
N ALA A 430 -15.86 -12.65 0.87
CA ALA A 430 -15.22 -12.22 2.11
C ALA A 430 -16.00 -11.05 2.73
N HIS A 431 -16.36 -10.02 1.94
CA HIS A 431 -17.17 -8.91 2.44
C HIS A 431 -18.58 -9.33 2.90
N PHE A 432 -19.21 -10.28 2.20
CA PHE A 432 -20.48 -10.90 2.65
C PHE A 432 -20.33 -11.57 4.02
N LEU A 433 -19.37 -12.48 4.19
CA LEU A 433 -19.16 -13.19 5.45
C LEU A 433 -18.77 -12.27 6.60
N ILE A 434 -17.96 -11.24 6.34
CA ILE A 434 -17.60 -10.23 7.35
C ILE A 434 -18.85 -9.46 7.80
N LYS A 435 -19.69 -9.02 6.86
CA LYS A 435 -20.91 -8.27 7.16
C LYS A 435 -21.90 -9.13 7.97
N GLU A 436 -22.13 -10.38 7.57
CA GLU A 436 -23.06 -11.28 8.25
C GLU A 436 -22.59 -11.66 9.65
N LEU A 437 -21.30 -12.01 9.81
CA LEU A 437 -20.72 -12.21 11.14
C LEU A 437 -20.88 -10.96 12.02
N SER A 438 -20.63 -9.77 11.46
CA SER A 438 -20.69 -8.52 12.22
C SER A 438 -22.14 -8.15 12.61
N TYR A 439 -23.11 -8.46 11.75
CA TYR A 439 -24.53 -8.27 12.02
C TYR A 439 -25.00 -9.20 13.17
N HIS A 440 -24.75 -10.51 13.07
CA HIS A 440 -25.12 -11.44 14.15
C HIS A 440 -24.36 -11.14 15.46
N ASN A 441 -23.10 -10.71 15.37
CA ASN A 441 -22.36 -10.27 16.54
C ASN A 441 -22.98 -9.04 17.22
N LEU A 442 -23.54 -8.11 16.45
CA LEU A 442 -24.28 -6.96 16.98
C LEU A 442 -25.56 -7.40 17.69
N GLU A 443 -26.32 -8.35 17.12
CA GLU A 443 -27.50 -8.95 17.77
C GLU A 443 -27.16 -9.64 19.10
N LEU A 444 -26.06 -10.39 19.14
CA LEU A 444 -25.54 -11.07 20.34
C LEU A 444 -25.10 -10.07 21.41
N GLU A 445 -24.34 -9.03 21.05
CA GLU A 445 -23.92 -8.00 22.01
C GLU A 445 -25.09 -7.17 22.54
N ARG A 446 -26.08 -6.84 21.70
CA ARG A 446 -27.35 -6.20 22.13
C ARG A 446 -28.06 -7.05 23.17
N SER A 447 -28.12 -8.36 22.95
CA SER A 447 -28.75 -9.32 23.87
C SER A 447 -27.95 -9.47 25.17
N ARG A 448 -26.62 -9.55 25.09
CA ARG A 448 -25.72 -9.74 26.25
C ARG A 448 -25.65 -8.51 27.16
N GLN A 449 -25.69 -7.30 26.60
CA GLN A 449 -25.48 -6.06 27.36
C GLN A 449 -26.77 -5.53 28.04
N GLY A 450 -27.95 -6.10 27.76
CA GLY A 450 -29.23 -5.75 28.42
C GLY A 450 -29.67 -4.29 28.30
N SER A 451 -28.95 -3.50 27.50
CA SER A 451 -29.12 -2.06 27.31
C SER A 451 -30.18 -1.80 26.24
N ARG A 452 -30.48 -0.53 25.89
CA ARG A 452 -31.33 -0.31 24.70
C ARG A 452 -30.56 -0.83 23.49
N PRO A 453 -31.17 -1.62 22.58
CA PRO A 453 -30.44 -2.19 21.45
C PRO A 453 -29.72 -1.15 20.57
N GLN A 454 -30.24 0.08 20.53
CA GLN A 454 -29.67 1.20 19.79
C GLN A 454 -28.36 1.74 20.39
N ASP A 455 -28.01 1.38 21.63
CA ASP A 455 -26.83 1.90 22.31
C ASP A 455 -25.54 1.17 21.89
N VAL A 456 -25.59 -0.07 21.43
CA VAL A 456 -24.39 -0.86 21.02
C VAL A 456 -23.85 -0.35 19.68
N TRP A 457 -22.54 -0.14 19.59
CA TRP A 457 -21.85 0.42 18.42
C TRP A 457 -22.00 -0.45 17.15
N PRO A 458 -22.69 0.02 16.09
CA PRO A 458 -23.06 -0.81 14.93
C PRO A 458 -22.07 -0.73 13.74
N PHE A 459 -20.86 -0.21 13.95
CA PHE A 459 -19.91 0.03 12.85
C PHE A 459 -18.72 -0.91 12.83
N ILE A 460 -18.36 -1.33 11.62
CA ILE A 460 -17.10 -2.01 11.29
C ILE A 460 -16.32 -1.21 10.25
N ILE A 461 -15.01 -1.42 10.18
CA ILE A 461 -14.15 -0.88 9.13
C ILE A 461 -13.73 -2.01 8.19
N LEU A 462 -14.02 -1.87 6.90
CA LEU A 462 -13.45 -2.69 5.85
C LEU A 462 -12.29 -1.94 5.20
N THR A 463 -11.09 -2.54 5.17
CA THR A 463 -9.90 -1.95 4.54
C THR A 463 -9.20 -2.94 3.63
N ASP A 464 -8.82 -2.47 2.43
CA ASP A 464 -8.01 -3.23 1.47
C ASP A 464 -6.57 -3.39 1.99
N ASP A 465 -5.99 -4.58 1.76
CA ASP A 465 -4.65 -4.97 2.25
C ASP A 465 -3.48 -4.13 1.68
N SER A 466 -3.71 -3.20 0.76
CA SER A 466 -2.70 -2.29 0.22
C SER A 466 -2.83 -0.83 0.68
N CYS A 467 -3.76 -0.51 1.59
CA CYS A 467 -3.78 0.81 2.25
C CYS A 467 -2.51 1.01 3.11
N VAL A 468 -1.85 2.17 3.00
CA VAL A 468 -0.52 2.40 3.62
C VAL A 468 -0.40 3.70 4.42
N MET A 469 -1.04 4.78 3.98
CA MET A 469 -0.89 6.13 4.57
C MET A 469 -2.19 6.93 4.43
N TRP A 470 -2.36 7.91 5.33
CA TRP A 470 -3.53 8.79 5.37
C TRP A 470 -3.10 10.25 5.49
N ASN A 471 -3.79 11.11 4.75
CA ASN A 471 -3.56 12.55 4.73
C ASN A 471 -4.84 13.31 5.08
N SER A 472 -4.67 14.49 5.69
CA SER A 472 -5.68 15.54 5.80
C SER A 472 -5.33 16.70 4.86
N VAL A 473 -6.31 17.20 4.12
CA VAL A 473 -6.22 18.43 3.33
C VAL A 473 -6.87 19.55 4.14
N ASN A 474 -6.08 20.57 4.50
CA ASN A 474 -6.58 21.79 5.13
C ASN A 474 -6.53 22.95 4.12
N VAL A 475 -7.59 23.75 4.08
CA VAL A 475 -7.62 25.02 3.35
C VAL A 475 -7.18 26.12 4.30
N ASP A 476 -5.91 26.52 4.23
CA ASP A 476 -5.37 27.59 5.06
C ASP A 476 -5.91 28.95 4.60
N SER A 477 -6.85 29.51 5.39
CA SER A 477 -7.48 30.81 5.10
C SER A 477 -6.48 31.98 5.09
N LYS A 478 -5.27 31.77 5.64
CA LYS A 478 -4.21 32.79 5.78
C LYS A 478 -3.19 32.80 4.63
N SER A 479 -3.17 31.77 3.78
CA SER A 479 -2.17 31.58 2.72
C SER A 479 -2.73 31.81 1.30
N GLY A 480 -3.81 32.59 1.18
CA GLY A 480 -4.43 32.88 -0.12
C GLY A 480 -5.16 31.70 -0.76
N GLY A 481 -5.59 30.72 0.04
CA GLY A 481 -6.37 29.57 -0.44
C GLY A 481 -5.53 28.36 -0.89
N ALA A 482 -4.23 28.35 -0.63
CA ALA A 482 -3.39 27.18 -0.91
C ALA A 482 -3.80 25.97 -0.05
N THR A 483 -4.20 24.87 -0.69
CA THR A 483 -4.49 23.59 -0.02
C THR A 483 -3.19 22.95 0.47
N ALA A 484 -3.04 22.86 1.80
CA ALA A 484 -1.92 22.19 2.43
C ALA A 484 -2.31 20.74 2.78
N GLU A 485 -1.70 19.77 2.11
CA GLU A 485 -1.86 18.36 2.44
C GLU A 485 -0.85 17.93 3.52
N ARG A 486 -1.34 17.27 4.57
CA ARG A 486 -0.55 16.85 5.74
C ARG A 486 -0.79 15.39 6.06
N ASN A 487 0.29 14.64 6.27
CA ASN A 487 0.25 13.27 6.80
C ASN A 487 -0.38 13.25 8.21
N VAL A 488 -1.35 12.36 8.42
CA VAL A 488 -2.05 12.15 9.70
C VAL A 488 -2.03 10.67 10.10
N SER A 489 -2.24 10.40 11.39
CA SER A 489 -2.46 9.04 11.89
C SER A 489 -3.83 8.52 11.45
N LEU A 490 -3.96 7.23 11.17
CA LEU A 490 -5.25 6.56 11.02
C LEU A 490 -6.14 6.75 12.25
N LYS A 491 -5.58 6.76 13.47
CA LYS A 491 -6.29 7.09 14.71
C LYS A 491 -7.12 8.38 14.58
N GLN A 492 -6.48 9.47 14.15
CA GLN A 492 -7.14 10.78 13.99
C GLN A 492 -8.24 10.75 12.94
N VAL A 493 -8.05 10.03 11.83
CA VAL A 493 -9.07 9.89 10.77
C VAL A 493 -10.27 9.10 11.29
N LEU A 494 -10.04 7.97 11.96
CA LEU A 494 -11.11 7.14 12.52
C LEU A 494 -11.84 7.85 13.65
N GLN A 495 -11.14 8.41 14.62
CA GLN A 495 -11.78 9.18 15.70
C GLN A 495 -12.60 10.36 15.16
N HIS A 496 -12.16 11.00 14.08
CA HIS A 496 -12.96 12.03 13.41
C HIS A 496 -14.25 11.47 12.78
N MET A 497 -14.17 10.35 12.06
CA MET A 497 -15.33 9.67 11.47
C MET A 497 -16.31 9.15 12.53
N GLU A 498 -15.79 8.47 13.57
CA GLU A 498 -16.57 7.95 14.71
C GLU A 498 -17.23 9.07 15.54
N SER A 499 -16.67 10.30 15.52
CA SER A 499 -17.23 11.50 16.17
C SER A 499 -18.21 12.28 15.30
N THR A 500 -18.59 11.77 14.12
CA THR A 500 -19.54 12.48 13.25
C THR A 500 -20.90 12.59 13.97
N PRO A 501 -21.50 13.79 14.06
CA PRO A 501 -22.85 13.95 14.60
C PRO A 501 -23.83 13.04 13.86
N ASP A 502 -24.71 12.38 14.62
CA ASP A 502 -25.72 11.47 14.09
C ASP A 502 -25.17 10.35 13.18
N ILE A 503 -23.91 9.91 13.39
CA ILE A 503 -23.24 8.88 12.59
C ILE A 503 -24.10 7.62 12.37
N THR A 504 -24.93 7.24 13.34
CA THR A 504 -25.86 6.10 13.27
C THR A 504 -26.92 6.20 12.16
N GLN A 505 -27.17 7.39 11.59
CA GLN A 505 -28.03 7.58 10.41
C GLN A 505 -27.29 7.36 9.08
N TYR A 506 -25.97 7.24 9.10
CA TYR A 506 -25.15 6.98 7.92
C TYR A 506 -25.04 5.47 7.72
N GLY A 507 -25.36 5.00 6.51
CA GLY A 507 -25.17 3.59 6.14
C GLY A 507 -23.71 3.30 5.85
N LEU A 508 -23.04 4.20 5.13
CA LEU A 508 -21.66 4.05 4.69
C LEU A 508 -20.90 5.39 4.80
N CYS A 509 -19.69 5.35 5.36
CA CYS A 509 -18.76 6.48 5.38
C CYS A 509 -17.38 6.04 4.87
N GLY A 510 -16.72 6.83 4.01
CA GLY A 510 -15.43 6.43 3.46
C GLY A 510 -14.55 7.60 3.07
N LEU A 511 -13.34 7.29 2.60
CA LEU A 511 -12.29 8.27 2.34
C LEU A 511 -12.10 8.52 0.84
N ARG A 512 -11.53 9.67 0.51
CA ARG A 512 -11.05 9.97 -0.84
C ARG A 512 -9.81 9.14 -1.17
N LYS A 513 -9.57 8.87 -2.45
CA LYS A 513 -8.25 8.35 -2.89
C LYS A 513 -7.23 9.48 -2.96
N TRP A 514 -5.97 9.17 -2.67
CA TRP A 514 -4.88 10.13 -2.78
C TRP A 514 -4.51 10.41 -4.25
N SER A 515 -4.16 11.66 -4.56
CA SER A 515 -3.58 12.04 -5.86
C SER A 515 -2.64 13.25 -5.72
N SER A 516 -1.57 13.24 -6.52
CA SER A 516 -0.59 14.32 -6.62
C SER A 516 -1.18 15.64 -7.17
N GLN A 517 -2.31 15.57 -7.87
CA GLN A 517 -2.91 16.70 -8.60
C GLN A 517 -3.97 17.46 -7.78
N CYS A 518 -4.01 17.25 -6.45
CA CYS A 518 -5.02 17.82 -5.54
C CYS A 518 -4.76 19.30 -5.19
N SER A 519 -4.87 20.19 -6.18
CA SER A 519 -4.55 21.62 -6.06
C SER A 519 -5.75 22.59 -6.08
N GLN A 520 -6.97 22.06 -6.22
CA GLN A 520 -8.21 22.85 -6.29
C GLN A 520 -8.99 22.77 -4.96
N PRO A 521 -9.60 23.87 -4.48
CA PRO A 521 -10.50 23.84 -3.33
C PRO A 521 -11.73 22.98 -3.69
N ARG A 522 -12.18 22.16 -2.74
CA ARG A 522 -13.20 21.12 -2.94
C ARG A 522 -14.25 21.20 -1.85
N GLU A 523 -15.45 20.69 -2.15
CA GLU A 523 -16.43 20.43 -1.10
C GLU A 523 -15.87 19.40 -0.10
N PRO A 524 -16.07 19.61 1.22
CA PRO A 524 -15.50 18.74 2.26
C PRO A 524 -16.07 17.32 2.26
N PHE A 525 -17.29 17.15 1.74
CA PHE A 525 -18.01 15.88 1.66
C PHE A 525 -18.59 15.69 0.24
N SER A 526 -18.92 14.46 -0.12
CA SER A 526 -19.63 14.14 -1.38
C SER A 526 -20.38 12.81 -1.26
N ARG A 527 -21.44 12.64 -2.06
CA ARG A 527 -22.14 11.37 -2.23
C ARG A 527 -21.64 10.70 -3.50
N ALA A 528 -20.83 9.67 -3.36
CA ALA A 528 -20.18 8.95 -4.46
C ALA A 528 -19.84 7.52 -4.02
N HIS A 529 -19.40 6.69 -4.97
CA HIS A 529 -18.84 5.38 -4.66
C HIS A 529 -17.68 5.48 -3.67
N LEU A 530 -17.69 4.57 -2.69
CA LEU A 530 -16.64 4.39 -1.70
C LEU A 530 -15.82 3.15 -2.07
N HIS A 531 -14.50 3.29 -2.00
CA HIS A 531 -13.55 2.26 -2.44
C HIS A 531 -12.46 2.06 -1.40
N ASP A 532 -12.04 0.81 -1.22
CA ASP A 532 -10.83 0.39 -0.52
C ASP A 532 -10.71 0.71 0.99
N PHE A 533 -11.46 1.69 1.52
CA PHE A 533 -11.55 2.02 2.94
C PHE A 533 -12.96 2.53 3.29
N LEU A 534 -13.71 1.74 4.06
CA LEU A 534 -15.12 1.95 4.38
C LEU A 534 -15.39 1.74 5.88
N LEU A 535 -16.07 2.70 6.51
CA LEU A 535 -16.80 2.53 7.76
C LEU A 535 -18.25 2.17 7.41
N LEU A 536 -18.67 0.95 7.77
CA LEU A 536 -19.95 0.33 7.40
C LEU A 536 -20.86 0.19 8.62
N ASN A 537 -22.08 0.70 8.54
CA ASN A 537 -23.14 0.47 9.52
C ASN A 537 -23.85 -0.85 9.22
N VAL A 538 -23.61 -1.89 10.00
CA VAL A 538 -24.18 -3.22 9.72
C VAL A 538 -25.67 -3.31 10.07
N ASP A 539 -26.16 -2.44 10.96
CA ASP A 539 -27.56 -2.38 11.37
C ASP A 539 -28.45 -1.80 10.27
N LEU A 540 -28.06 -0.63 9.74
CA LEU A 540 -28.78 0.01 8.62
C LEU A 540 -28.65 -0.77 7.30
N THR A 541 -27.60 -1.57 7.13
CA THR A 541 -27.37 -2.37 5.90
C THR A 541 -27.82 -3.83 6.02
N ARG A 542 -28.52 -4.22 7.10
CA ARG A 542 -28.98 -5.61 7.31
C ARG A 542 -29.69 -6.21 6.09
N ASP A 543 -30.58 -5.43 5.46
CA ASP A 543 -31.41 -5.85 4.35
C ASP A 543 -30.65 -5.86 3.00
N ILE A 544 -29.40 -5.37 2.95
CA ILE A 544 -28.61 -5.16 1.74
C ILE A 544 -27.34 -6.00 1.80
N GLN A 545 -27.18 -6.95 0.90
CA GLN A 545 -26.05 -7.88 0.95
C GLN A 545 -24.99 -7.61 -0.10
N TYR A 546 -23.73 -7.81 0.30
CA TYR A 546 -22.64 -8.04 -0.64
C TYR A 546 -22.92 -9.31 -1.42
N ASN A 547 -22.71 -9.28 -2.73
CA ASN A 547 -22.91 -10.44 -3.56
C ASN A 547 -21.72 -11.41 -3.41
N GLN A 548 -21.94 -12.52 -2.70
CA GLN A 548 -20.92 -13.54 -2.45
C GLN A 548 -20.27 -14.11 -3.74
N ASN A 549 -20.95 -14.02 -4.88
CA ASN A 549 -20.45 -14.51 -6.17
C ASN A 549 -19.50 -13.52 -6.87
N ARG A 550 -19.31 -12.30 -6.37
CA ARG A 550 -18.51 -11.25 -7.04
C ARG A 550 -17.00 -11.45 -6.86
N PHE A 551 -16.29 -11.48 -7.98
CA PHE A 551 -14.81 -11.45 -8.00
C PHE A 551 -14.26 -10.04 -8.21
N THR A 552 -15.05 -9.16 -8.82
CA THR A 552 -14.71 -7.74 -9.04
C THR A 552 -15.93 -6.85 -8.88
N CYS A 553 -15.70 -5.54 -8.65
CA CYS A 553 -16.74 -4.50 -8.58
C CYS A 553 -17.83 -4.73 -7.52
N ASP A 554 -17.52 -5.52 -6.49
CA ASP A 554 -18.39 -5.78 -5.34
C ASP A 554 -18.66 -4.53 -4.51
N ASP A 555 -17.69 -3.62 -4.44
CA ASP A 555 -17.81 -2.28 -3.85
C ASP A 555 -18.80 -1.40 -4.64
N VAL A 556 -18.68 -1.35 -5.97
CA VAL A 556 -19.62 -0.63 -6.86
C VAL A 556 -21.04 -1.19 -6.74
N ASP A 557 -21.20 -2.51 -6.85
CA ASP A 557 -22.48 -3.21 -6.74
C ASP A 557 -23.15 -2.93 -5.37
N PHE A 558 -22.39 -3.06 -4.28
CA PHE A 558 -22.90 -2.76 -2.93
C PHE A 558 -23.27 -1.29 -2.75
N ASN A 559 -22.44 -0.35 -3.23
CA ASN A 559 -22.73 1.09 -3.15
C ASN A 559 -24.00 1.47 -3.92
N LEU A 560 -24.23 0.89 -5.11
CA LEU A 560 -25.45 1.12 -5.90
C LEU A 560 -26.70 0.60 -5.19
N ARG A 561 -26.65 -0.61 -4.62
CA ARG A 561 -27.75 -1.17 -3.81
C ARG A 561 -28.04 -0.33 -2.57
N ALA A 562 -26.99 0.05 -1.84
CA ALA A 562 -27.10 0.89 -0.64
C ALA A 562 -27.71 2.25 -0.94
N HIS A 563 -27.27 2.91 -2.02
CA HIS A 563 -27.87 4.15 -2.48
C HIS A 563 -29.33 3.96 -2.88
N SER A 564 -29.64 2.90 -3.63
CA SER A 564 -31.00 2.63 -4.12
C SER A 564 -31.98 2.25 -3.00
N ALA A 565 -31.49 1.74 -1.88
CA ALA A 565 -32.29 1.55 -0.66
C ALA A 565 -32.50 2.85 0.16
N GLY A 566 -31.98 3.99 -0.31
CA GLY A 566 -32.10 5.29 0.36
C GLY A 566 -31.11 5.52 1.49
N LEU A 567 -30.08 4.67 1.65
CA LEU A 567 -29.07 4.87 2.69
C LEU A 567 -28.14 6.05 2.37
N LEU A 568 -27.67 6.71 3.43
CA LEU A 568 -26.69 7.77 3.33
C LEU A 568 -25.28 7.21 3.16
N ILE A 569 -24.66 7.55 2.02
CA ILE A 569 -23.28 7.23 1.66
C ILE A 569 -22.49 8.55 1.67
N CYS A 570 -21.52 8.69 2.57
CA CYS A 570 -20.71 9.91 2.71
C CYS A 570 -19.23 9.66 2.44
N ARG A 571 -18.66 10.38 1.47
CA ARG A 571 -17.22 10.40 1.19
C ARG A 571 -16.59 11.66 1.77
N PHE A 572 -15.68 11.49 2.73
CA PHE A 572 -14.88 12.56 3.31
C PHE A 572 -13.78 12.96 2.32
N ASN A 573 -13.88 14.16 1.73
CA ASN A 573 -12.92 14.65 0.76
C ASN A 573 -11.68 15.30 1.40
N ASN A 574 -11.85 15.83 2.63
CA ASN A 574 -10.79 16.40 3.45
C ASN A 574 -9.76 15.35 3.92
N PHE A 575 -10.08 14.06 3.85
CA PHE A 575 -9.16 12.97 4.14
C PHE A 575 -8.93 12.13 2.89
N SER A 576 -7.71 11.64 2.71
CA SER A 576 -7.42 10.67 1.64
C SER A 576 -6.53 9.54 2.09
N VAL A 577 -6.81 8.35 1.55
CA VAL A 577 -6.00 7.13 1.72
C VAL A 577 -5.07 6.92 0.52
N MET A 578 -3.81 6.59 0.81
CA MET A 578 -2.82 6.14 -0.14
C MET A 578 -2.82 4.61 -0.21
N LYS A 579 -2.77 4.06 -1.43
CA LYS A 579 -2.61 2.62 -1.68
C LYS A 579 -1.25 2.33 -2.31
N LYS A 580 -0.46 1.45 -1.70
CA LYS A 580 0.84 1.02 -2.25
C LYS A 580 0.64 0.07 -3.44
N GLN A 581 1.52 0.16 -4.42
CA GLN A 581 1.59 -0.77 -5.52
C GLN A 581 2.18 -2.10 -5.04
N ILE A 582 1.46 -3.19 -5.27
CA ILE A 582 1.91 -4.56 -4.97
C ILE A 582 1.76 -5.37 -6.25
N ALA A 583 2.88 -5.90 -6.76
CA ALA A 583 2.90 -6.62 -8.04
C ALA A 583 2.22 -8.01 -7.98
N ILE A 584 2.19 -8.61 -6.78
CA ILE A 584 1.77 -9.99 -6.50
C ILE A 584 0.40 -9.98 -5.77
N GLY A 585 -0.39 -11.03 -5.93
CA GLY A 585 -1.68 -11.21 -5.25
C GLY A 585 -2.77 -10.22 -5.70
N GLY A 586 -3.86 -10.12 -4.94
CA GLY A 586 -5.06 -9.39 -5.37
C GLY A 586 -5.79 -10.10 -6.50
N TYR A 587 -6.54 -9.34 -7.31
CA TYR A 587 -7.26 -9.82 -8.50
C TYR A 587 -6.41 -10.61 -9.52
N ARG A 588 -5.06 -10.52 -9.43
CA ARG A 588 -4.10 -11.21 -10.30
C ARG A 588 -3.84 -12.67 -9.90
N SER A 589 -4.31 -13.13 -8.73
CA SER A 589 -4.13 -14.51 -8.27
C SER A 589 -4.98 -15.54 -9.05
N PHE A 590 -6.12 -15.12 -9.57
CA PHE A 590 -7.07 -15.98 -10.28
C PHE A 590 -6.69 -16.15 -11.76
N ILE A 591 -5.68 -16.99 -12.03
CA ILE A 591 -5.27 -17.36 -13.39
C ILE A 591 -6.14 -18.51 -13.88
N ILE A 592 -6.93 -18.29 -14.94
CA ILE A 592 -7.74 -19.33 -15.58
C ILE A 592 -6.84 -20.23 -16.42
N LYS A 593 -6.65 -21.48 -15.98
CA LYS A 593 -5.82 -22.50 -16.63
C LYS A 593 -6.66 -23.71 -17.06
N THR A 594 -6.23 -24.42 -18.10
CA THR A 594 -6.75 -25.75 -18.44
C THR A 594 -6.22 -26.80 -17.45
N LYS A 595 -7.05 -27.78 -17.06
CA LYS A 595 -6.67 -28.88 -16.15
C LYS A 595 -5.99 -30.08 -16.86
N VAL A 596 -6.00 -30.12 -18.18
CA VAL A 596 -5.84 -31.38 -18.97
C VAL A 596 -4.51 -31.42 -19.76
N THR A 597 -3.61 -30.46 -19.58
CA THR A 597 -2.40 -30.34 -20.40
C THR A 597 -1.17 -30.12 -19.52
N GLU A 598 -0.11 -30.91 -19.72
CA GLU A 598 1.16 -30.80 -18.98
C GLU A 598 1.83 -29.42 -19.12
N MET A 599 1.51 -28.70 -20.20
CA MET A 599 1.85 -27.30 -20.40
C MET A 599 0.61 -26.41 -20.19
N PRO A 600 0.51 -25.67 -19.07
CA PRO A 600 -0.66 -24.85 -18.76
C PRO A 600 -0.70 -23.58 -19.61
N THR A 601 -1.45 -23.63 -20.71
CA THR A 601 -1.73 -22.47 -21.59
C THR A 601 -2.93 -21.68 -21.08
N ALA A 602 -2.93 -20.35 -21.24
CA ALA A 602 -4.07 -19.51 -20.88
C ALA A 602 -5.27 -19.78 -21.82
N ALA A 603 -6.43 -20.08 -21.24
CA ALA A 603 -7.65 -20.33 -22.00
C ALA A 603 -8.23 -19.02 -22.57
N GLN A 604 -8.77 -19.08 -23.80
CA GLN A 604 -9.36 -17.93 -24.47
C GLN A 604 -10.75 -17.58 -23.89
N PRO A 605 -11.17 -16.31 -23.89
CA PRO A 605 -12.45 -15.88 -23.31
C PRO A 605 -13.67 -16.62 -23.85
N SER A 606 -13.67 -16.93 -25.17
CA SER A 606 -14.75 -17.70 -25.82
C SER A 606 -14.84 -19.15 -25.37
N GLN A 607 -13.91 -19.64 -24.55
CA GLN A 607 -13.91 -20.99 -23.96
C GLN A 607 -14.37 -20.99 -22.50
N TYR A 608 -14.67 -19.82 -21.91
CA TYR A 608 -15.09 -19.69 -20.50
C TYR A 608 -16.56 -20.09 -20.28
N ILE A 609 -17.41 -19.93 -21.30
CA ILE A 609 -18.81 -20.38 -21.31
C ILE A 609 -19.00 -21.28 -22.53
N CYS A 610 -19.79 -22.33 -22.34
CA CYS A 610 -20.05 -23.32 -23.36
C CYS A 610 -21.41 -24.01 -23.13
N ALA A 611 -21.95 -24.63 -24.18
CA ALA A 611 -23.16 -25.42 -24.07
C ALA A 611 -22.88 -26.75 -23.32
N PRO A 612 -23.86 -27.32 -22.58
CA PRO A 612 -23.65 -28.49 -21.73
C PRO A 612 -23.22 -29.78 -22.47
N ASP A 613 -23.47 -29.83 -23.77
CA ASP A 613 -23.30 -30.98 -24.67
C ASP A 613 -21.95 -31.02 -25.40
N SER A 614 -21.17 -29.94 -25.35
CA SER A 614 -19.93 -29.82 -26.13
C SER A 614 -18.70 -30.40 -25.40
N LYS A 615 -17.68 -30.80 -26.17
CA LYS A 615 -16.51 -31.54 -25.66
C LYS A 615 -15.46 -30.59 -25.09
N HIS A 616 -15.47 -30.36 -23.78
CA HIS A 616 -14.67 -29.28 -23.16
C HIS A 616 -13.38 -29.69 -22.47
N THR A 617 -12.41 -28.78 -22.54
CA THR A 617 -11.24 -28.76 -21.67
C THR A 617 -11.65 -28.25 -20.30
N PHE A 618 -11.57 -29.10 -19.26
CA PHE A 618 -11.90 -28.66 -17.90
C PHE A 618 -11.04 -27.46 -17.47
N LEU A 619 -11.66 -26.35 -17.07
CA LEU A 619 -10.96 -25.17 -16.55
C LEU A 619 -10.79 -25.25 -15.03
N ALA A 620 -9.66 -24.74 -14.54
CA ALA A 620 -9.32 -24.65 -13.13
C ALA A 620 -9.80 -23.34 -12.48
N ALA A 621 -11.07 -22.97 -12.70
CA ALA A 621 -11.65 -21.71 -12.24
C ALA A 621 -13.12 -21.87 -11.82
N PRO A 622 -13.63 -21.05 -10.87
CA PRO A 622 -15.05 -21.01 -10.52
C PRO A 622 -15.92 -20.51 -11.68
N ALA A 623 -17.13 -21.06 -11.83
CA ALA A 623 -18.06 -20.71 -12.91
C ALA A 623 -18.45 -19.22 -12.90
N GLN A 624 -18.59 -18.61 -11.73
CA GLN A 624 -18.95 -17.20 -11.57
C GLN A 624 -17.82 -16.27 -12.06
N LEU A 625 -16.56 -16.62 -11.80
CA LEU A 625 -15.40 -15.90 -12.35
C LEU A 625 -15.34 -16.03 -13.88
N LEU A 626 -15.60 -17.23 -14.41
CA LEU A 626 -15.65 -17.47 -15.86
C LEU A 626 -16.75 -16.63 -16.53
N LEU A 627 -17.93 -16.54 -15.92
CA LEU A 627 -19.04 -15.70 -16.36
C LEU A 627 -18.68 -14.20 -16.35
N GLU A 628 -18.14 -13.67 -15.24
CA GLU A 628 -17.73 -12.27 -15.15
C GLU A 628 -16.70 -11.90 -16.23
N ARG A 629 -15.70 -12.78 -16.47
CA ARG A 629 -14.69 -12.56 -17.51
C ARG A 629 -15.26 -12.66 -18.92
N TYR A 630 -16.13 -13.64 -19.17
CA TYR A 630 -16.79 -13.79 -20.47
C TYR A 630 -17.63 -12.57 -20.83
N LEU A 631 -18.45 -12.07 -19.89
CA LEU A 631 -19.29 -10.89 -20.09
C LEU A 631 -18.45 -9.63 -20.32
N GLN A 632 -17.38 -9.42 -19.56
CA GLN A 632 -16.45 -8.30 -19.75
C GLN A 632 -15.85 -8.26 -21.18
N GLN A 633 -15.67 -9.42 -21.81
CA GLN A 633 -14.93 -9.55 -23.09
C GLN A 633 -15.84 -9.84 -24.31
N SER A 634 -17.07 -10.30 -24.09
CA SER A 634 -17.99 -10.73 -25.16
C SER A 634 -19.24 -9.85 -25.27
N SER A 635 -19.44 -8.88 -24.37
CA SER A 635 -20.62 -7.99 -24.33
C SER A 635 -20.95 -7.34 -25.68
N GLN A 636 -19.96 -6.90 -26.45
CA GLN A 636 -20.15 -6.32 -27.80
C GLN A 636 -20.90 -7.24 -28.77
N ARG A 637 -20.84 -8.56 -28.55
CA ARG A 637 -21.57 -9.56 -29.35
C ARG A 637 -22.95 -9.88 -28.78
N LEU A 638 -23.16 -9.61 -27.48
CA LEU A 638 -24.42 -9.86 -26.76
C LEU A 638 -25.38 -8.67 -26.82
N PHE A 639 -24.83 -7.46 -26.85
CA PHE A 639 -25.57 -6.19 -26.83
C PHE A 639 -24.98 -5.21 -27.86
N PRO A 640 -24.94 -5.55 -29.16
CA PRO A 640 -24.26 -4.75 -30.19
C PRO A 640 -24.79 -3.31 -30.26
N LEU A 641 -26.09 -3.11 -29.98
CA LEU A 641 -26.75 -1.80 -30.00
C LEU A 641 -26.37 -0.87 -28.83
N SER A 642 -25.81 -1.42 -27.74
CA SER A 642 -25.22 -0.64 -26.63
C SER A 642 -23.78 -0.21 -26.88
N ALA A 643 -23.06 -0.88 -27.79
CA ALA A 643 -21.62 -0.74 -27.93
C ALA A 643 -21.27 0.72 -28.28
N ARG A 644 -20.58 1.40 -27.36
CA ARG A 644 -20.18 2.82 -27.44
C ARG A 644 -21.35 3.82 -27.47
N ASN A 645 -22.59 3.37 -27.26
CA ASN A 645 -23.79 4.18 -27.36
C ASN A 645 -24.50 4.36 -26.00
N ALA A 646 -24.17 5.46 -25.30
CA ALA A 646 -24.77 5.78 -24.00
C ALA A 646 -26.28 6.10 -24.04
N SER A 647 -26.87 6.35 -25.22
CA SER A 647 -28.32 6.60 -25.36
C SER A 647 -29.17 5.34 -25.27
N HIS A 648 -28.56 4.16 -25.48
CA HIS A 648 -29.19 2.85 -25.37
C HIS A 648 -28.40 1.96 -24.40
N PRO A 649 -28.49 2.21 -23.08
CA PRO A 649 -27.78 1.42 -22.07
C PRO A 649 -28.39 0.02 -21.92
N VAL A 650 -27.59 -0.92 -21.40
CA VAL A 650 -28.09 -2.23 -20.93
C VAL A 650 -28.76 -2.04 -19.57
N LEU A 651 -29.97 -2.56 -19.39
CA LEU A 651 -30.67 -2.54 -18.09
C LEU A 651 -30.11 -3.65 -17.18
N SER A 652 -29.55 -3.27 -16.04
CA SER A 652 -29.05 -4.16 -14.99
C SER A 652 -29.99 -4.06 -13.78
N VAL A 653 -30.56 -5.21 -13.36
CA VAL A 653 -31.57 -5.23 -12.27
C VAL A 653 -31.00 -5.89 -11.02
N ASP A 654 -31.05 -5.18 -9.89
CA ASP A 654 -30.55 -5.54 -8.55
C ASP A 654 -29.07 -5.97 -8.43
N CYS A 655 -28.35 -6.12 -9.54
CA CYS A 655 -26.94 -6.47 -9.52
C CYS A 655 -26.14 -5.85 -10.66
N TYR A 656 -25.17 -5.01 -10.29
CA TYR A 656 -24.19 -4.47 -11.21
C TYR A 656 -23.17 -5.56 -11.62
N LEU A 657 -22.76 -5.51 -12.89
CA LEU A 657 -21.82 -6.42 -13.53
C LEU A 657 -21.00 -5.66 -14.55
N ASN A 658 -19.71 -6.01 -14.66
CA ASN A 658 -18.83 -5.41 -15.65
C ASN A 658 -19.01 -6.04 -17.04
N LEU A 659 -19.56 -5.27 -17.97
CA LEU A 659 -19.71 -5.61 -19.39
C LEU A 659 -18.61 -4.96 -20.27
N GLY A 660 -17.53 -4.47 -19.68
CA GLY A 660 -16.43 -3.77 -20.38
C GLY A 660 -16.71 -2.28 -20.61
N PRO A 661 -15.65 -1.47 -20.88
CA PRO A 661 -15.70 -0.01 -20.84
C PRO A 661 -16.51 0.63 -21.98
N GLU A 662 -16.80 -0.12 -23.03
CA GLU A 662 -17.62 0.34 -24.15
C GLU A 662 -19.13 0.19 -23.91
N MET A 663 -19.53 -0.46 -22.81
CA MET A 663 -20.94 -0.74 -22.48
C MET A 663 -21.43 0.15 -21.36
N THR A 664 -22.44 0.96 -21.64
CA THR A 664 -23.12 1.74 -20.60
C THR A 664 -24.19 0.88 -19.94
N VAL A 665 -24.15 0.80 -18.60
CA VAL A 665 -25.06 -0.03 -17.80
C VAL A 665 -25.95 0.88 -16.95
N CYS A 666 -27.27 0.74 -17.09
CA CYS A 666 -28.24 1.42 -16.25
C CYS A 666 -28.66 0.49 -15.11
N PHE A 667 -28.25 0.78 -13.88
CA PHE A 667 -28.63 0.01 -12.70
C PHE A 667 -30.01 0.46 -12.18
N VAL A 668 -30.88 -0.50 -11.87
CA VAL A 668 -32.19 -0.28 -11.22
C VAL A 668 -32.43 -1.38 -10.19
N SER A 669 -32.92 -1.05 -9.00
CA SER A 669 -33.39 -2.04 -8.03
C SER A 669 -34.87 -2.37 -8.22
N SER A 670 -35.24 -3.66 -8.09
CA SER A 670 -36.65 -4.09 -8.13
C SER A 670 -37.37 -3.96 -6.79
N ARG A 671 -36.65 -3.68 -5.71
CA ARG A 671 -37.18 -3.63 -4.34
C ARG A 671 -38.24 -2.53 -4.17
N PRO A 672 -39.30 -2.76 -3.38
CA PRO A 672 -40.26 -1.72 -3.00
C PRO A 672 -39.57 -0.50 -2.39
N HIS A 673 -40.09 0.71 -2.66
CA HIS A 673 -39.57 1.99 -2.17
C HIS A 673 -38.11 2.33 -2.57
N SER A 674 -37.53 1.64 -3.54
CA SER A 674 -36.18 1.94 -4.03
C SER A 674 -36.08 3.31 -4.74
N ILE A 675 -35.05 4.07 -4.40
CA ILE A 675 -34.66 5.31 -5.06
C ILE A 675 -33.85 4.97 -6.31
N ASN A 676 -34.53 4.95 -7.46
CA ASN A 676 -33.91 4.69 -8.74
C ASN A 676 -33.70 5.97 -9.54
N LEU A 677 -32.74 5.96 -10.47
CA LEU A 677 -32.62 6.97 -11.52
C LEU A 677 -33.91 7.06 -12.33
N SER A 678 -34.26 8.27 -12.79
CA SER A 678 -35.35 8.45 -13.73
C SER A 678 -34.99 7.81 -15.07
N THR A 679 -35.74 6.79 -15.48
CA THR A 679 -35.60 6.11 -16.77
C THR A 679 -36.52 6.70 -17.85
N ALA A 680 -37.16 7.83 -17.59
CA ALA A 680 -38.05 8.50 -18.54
C ALA A 680 -37.27 8.93 -19.79
N GLY A 681 -37.75 8.50 -20.96
CA GLY A 681 -37.09 8.77 -22.25
C GLY A 681 -36.01 7.76 -22.66
N LEU A 682 -35.57 6.87 -21.76
CA LEU A 682 -34.63 5.81 -22.12
C LEU A 682 -35.30 4.71 -22.96
N ILE A 683 -34.53 4.19 -23.92
CA ILE A 683 -34.85 2.97 -24.66
C ILE A 683 -33.65 2.03 -24.49
N PHE A 684 -33.91 0.88 -23.87
CA PHE A 684 -32.89 -0.12 -23.55
C PHE A 684 -32.67 -1.04 -24.75
N SER A 685 -31.41 -1.29 -25.06
CA SER A 685 -30.95 -2.25 -26.06
C SER A 685 -30.93 -3.68 -25.55
N GLY A 686 -30.71 -3.87 -24.25
CA GLY A 686 -30.55 -5.18 -23.63
C GLY A 686 -30.95 -5.21 -22.17
N LEU A 687 -31.08 -6.42 -21.65
CA LEU A 687 -31.45 -6.72 -20.27
C LEU A 687 -30.39 -7.67 -19.67
N LEU A 688 -30.11 -7.47 -18.38
CA LEU A 688 -29.25 -8.33 -17.57
C LEU A 688 -29.96 -8.59 -16.24
N LEU A 689 -30.56 -9.78 -16.12
CA LEU A 689 -31.16 -10.26 -14.89
C LEU A 689 -30.16 -11.16 -14.15
N TYR A 690 -30.02 -10.95 -12.84
CA TYR A 690 -29.22 -11.82 -11.98
C TYR A 690 -30.05 -12.15 -10.74
N PHE A 691 -30.75 -13.29 -10.79
CA PHE A 691 -31.84 -13.67 -9.87
C PHE A 691 -31.41 -14.05 -8.43
N CYS A 692 -30.47 -13.32 -7.83
CA CYS A 692 -29.99 -13.61 -6.47
C CYS A 692 -30.91 -13.12 -5.35
N ASP A 693 -31.77 -12.12 -5.60
CA ASP A 693 -32.40 -11.33 -4.53
C ASP A 693 -33.72 -10.66 -4.98
N THR A 694 -34.48 -11.34 -5.85
CA THR A 694 -35.41 -10.66 -6.77
C THR A 694 -36.84 -10.49 -6.28
N PHE A 695 -37.28 -9.23 -6.28
CA PHE A 695 -38.70 -8.82 -6.28
C PHE A 695 -39.20 -8.52 -7.71
N VAL A 696 -38.46 -8.95 -8.73
CA VAL A 696 -38.72 -8.69 -10.15
C VAL A 696 -40.03 -9.35 -10.58
N THR A 697 -41.02 -8.53 -10.95
CA THR A 697 -42.30 -8.99 -11.48
C THR A 697 -42.43 -8.66 -12.98
N PRO A 698 -43.29 -9.36 -13.74
CA PRO A 698 -43.62 -8.97 -15.12
C PRO A 698 -44.16 -7.53 -15.22
N GLY A 699 -44.86 -7.05 -14.19
CA GLY A 699 -45.33 -5.66 -14.09
C GLY A 699 -44.21 -4.64 -13.88
N PHE A 700 -43.11 -5.03 -13.24
CA PHE A 700 -41.90 -4.22 -13.14
C PHE A 700 -41.21 -4.09 -14.50
N LEU A 701 -40.96 -5.21 -15.20
CA LEU A 701 -40.26 -5.20 -16.50
C LEU A 701 -41.02 -4.44 -17.59
N LYS A 702 -42.37 -4.48 -17.57
CA LYS A 702 -43.23 -3.71 -18.49
C LYS A 702 -43.09 -2.17 -18.38
N LYS A 703 -42.39 -1.64 -17.37
CA LYS A 703 -42.12 -0.20 -17.22
C LYS A 703 -41.03 0.30 -18.17
N PHE A 704 -40.16 -0.60 -18.66
CA PHE A 704 -39.03 -0.26 -19.51
C PHE A 704 -39.35 -0.48 -20.99
N ARG A 705 -38.80 0.36 -21.86
CA ARG A 705 -38.96 0.26 -23.31
C ARG A 705 -37.70 -0.36 -23.91
N PHE A 706 -37.86 -1.45 -24.65
CA PHE A 706 -36.75 -2.12 -25.34
C PHE A 706 -36.76 -1.83 -26.84
N LEU A 707 -35.60 -1.88 -27.49
CA LEU A 707 -35.49 -1.84 -28.95
C LEU A 707 -36.20 -3.07 -29.56
N LYS A 708 -36.88 -2.88 -30.69
CA LYS A 708 -37.74 -3.92 -31.30
C LYS A 708 -36.98 -5.07 -31.96
N GLU A 709 -35.67 -4.96 -32.12
CA GLU A 709 -34.87 -5.85 -32.97
C GLU A 709 -34.10 -6.95 -32.20
N GLU A 710 -34.11 -6.95 -30.86
CA GLU A 710 -33.54 -8.03 -30.06
C GLU A 710 -34.53 -8.55 -28.99
N PRO A 711 -34.65 -9.88 -28.80
CA PRO A 711 -35.33 -10.43 -27.63
C PRO A 711 -34.51 -10.15 -26.37
N PRO A 712 -35.14 -9.90 -25.21
CA PRO A 712 -34.39 -9.74 -23.96
C PRO A 712 -33.64 -11.02 -23.63
N CYS A 713 -32.30 -10.96 -23.56
CA CYS A 713 -31.54 -11.99 -22.86
C CYS A 713 -31.96 -12.02 -21.39
N VAL A 714 -32.37 -13.20 -20.94
CA VAL A 714 -32.73 -13.53 -19.55
C VAL A 714 -31.57 -14.25 -18.90
#